data_AF-M2TI68-F1
#
_entry.id   AF-M2TI68-F1
#
_cell.length_a   1.000
_cell.length_b   1.000
_cell.length_c   1.000
_cell.angle_alpha   90.00
_cell.angle_beta   90.00
_cell.angle_gamma   90.00
#
_symmetry.space_group_name_H-M   'P 1'
#
loop_
_entity.id
_entity.type
_entity.pdbx_description
1 polymer ?
#
loop_
_entity_poly.entity_id
_entity_poly.type
_entity_poly.pdbx_seq_one_letter_code
_entity_poly.pdbx_strand_id
1 'polypeptide(L)'
;MVQPISATDERSPAEIEKGQDIVYDEANGSDRSTEGEFSWTPEEETKVRHKLDRVIVPLTTFLYLLCFLDRINIGNARIQGLGDDLNLNTGVRFNWVTSIFYIVYMFVEVPSNLLLKKLGPKWYLPLLVCGFGFVSLCTAFVNSFAGLLVARGFLGIFEGGVMPGLAFFITCFYKRNELLFRVGIYVSAASMAGAFGGLLATGLARIPPWGASGMIIHTWRNIFFFEGLFTIFVGLAAPFVMPRSPEDCWFLNERERMIASRRLIQRGGGDENEKTQPHHIKRAVMNITNYFCALGFFFINITVQGISLFMPTILADLGWTATKAQLYSVPPYVCACVIAIGIAFISDKTNRRGIYLAVFTLPAIAGFCIMRWATDPSTRYGGIFLITIGAFPGGPGFLAWAANNAAGPAVRSVSTAYVVTLGTAGGIVATWTYTRSDAPRYPTGHTINLAGQICVCLLAVFGIIYCKWENRQRDMGKRDHRLQGNRPVASSPVFCSPFLTMTVTVVLGAQWGDEGKGKLADILAHESQICCRAQGGNNAGHTIVANGITYDFHILPSGLVNPGCINVIGSGCVVHVPSFFKELEALEKHGLNTDGRIFISDRAHVVFDVHQMVDGLEEVELGGGMIGTTKKGIGPTYSTKMTRSGLRMCDLFDEAIFEAKLRRLATGFQRRFGDLLKYNVEEEIARYKGLREKLAPYVVDQIPLLASAKAKNAKILVEGANALMLDIDYGTYPFVTSSNTGLGGVITGLNIGWRSLTEVIGVVKAYTTRVGSGPFPTEQLNEVGEKLQQVGHEVGVTTGRKRRCGWLDLVVVKHSHACNDYTAINLTKLDVLDDFAEIKVATSYSYKGQTLDGFPANPEMLAEVEVHYETLPGWQKPTTGVTNWYDLPSQARSYIEYIQNFVGIKVKWIGVGPAREHMITRA
;
A
#
# COMPACT_ATOMS: atom_id res chain seq x y z
N MET A 1 37.13 -54.93 -15.05
CA MET A 1 37.81 -55.02 -16.36
C MET A 1 37.05 -54.15 -17.34
N VAL A 2 37.75 -53.19 -17.95
CA VAL A 2 37.58 -52.63 -19.32
C VAL A 2 36.30 -51.83 -19.66
N GLN A 3 36.55 -50.53 -19.87
CA GLN A 3 35.90 -49.43 -20.63
C GLN A 3 35.34 -49.75 -22.05
N PRO A 4 34.88 -48.80 -22.93
CA PRO A 4 34.24 -47.47 -22.79
C PRO A 4 33.16 -47.11 -23.89
N ILE A 5 32.55 -45.93 -23.75
CA ILE A 5 32.15 -44.87 -24.73
C ILE A 5 32.06 -45.19 -26.26
N SER A 6 30.97 -44.78 -26.92
CA SER A 6 31.02 -44.09 -28.24
C SER A 6 29.78 -43.23 -28.52
N ALA A 7 30.01 -41.99 -28.95
CA ALA A 7 29.04 -41.08 -29.54
C ALA A 7 29.08 -41.16 -31.08
N THR A 8 27.96 -40.84 -31.75
CA THR A 8 27.82 -40.14 -33.05
C THR A 8 26.35 -40.21 -33.49
N ASP A 9 25.68 -39.08 -33.71
CA ASP A 9 25.47 -38.55 -35.07
C ASP A 9 24.56 -37.31 -35.10
N GLU A 10 24.99 -36.32 -35.87
CA GLU A 10 24.28 -35.10 -36.24
C GLU A 10 23.19 -35.37 -37.29
N ARG A 11 22.09 -34.58 -37.30
CA ARG A 11 21.46 -34.02 -38.53
C ARG A 11 20.31 -33.03 -38.27
N SER A 12 20.53 -31.81 -38.78
CA SER A 12 19.66 -30.94 -39.63
C SER A 12 18.25 -30.49 -39.19
N PRO A 13 17.97 -29.16 -39.17
CA PRO A 13 16.66 -28.57 -38.90
C PRO A 13 15.90 -28.19 -40.20
N ALA A 14 14.79 -28.87 -40.49
CA ALA A 14 13.69 -28.35 -41.33
C ALA A 14 12.54 -29.36 -41.38
N GLU A 15 11.46 -29.10 -40.63
CA GLU A 15 10.09 -29.42 -41.02
C GLU A 15 9.13 -28.62 -40.13
N ILE A 16 8.60 -27.55 -40.72
CA ILE A 16 7.58 -26.67 -40.15
C ILE A 16 6.23 -27.07 -40.75
N GLU A 17 5.20 -26.93 -39.91
CA GLU A 17 3.75 -26.85 -40.19
C GLU A 17 2.93 -28.15 -40.23
N LYS A 18 2.14 -28.37 -39.16
CA LYS A 18 0.72 -27.99 -39.14
C LYS A 18 0.06 -28.24 -37.76
N GLY A 19 -0.52 -27.16 -37.23
CA GLY A 19 -1.77 -27.10 -36.47
C GLY A 19 -1.95 -28.02 -35.25
N GLN A 20 -1.83 -27.45 -34.06
CA GLN A 20 -2.67 -27.82 -32.91
C GLN A 20 -2.77 -26.65 -31.92
N ASP A 21 -3.96 -26.53 -31.33
CA ASP A 21 -4.48 -25.40 -30.59
C ASP A 21 -3.59 -24.91 -29.44
N ILE A 22 -3.22 -23.62 -29.48
CA ILE A 22 -2.59 -22.95 -28.33
C ILE A 22 -3.70 -22.54 -27.36
N VAL A 23 -4.00 -23.45 -26.43
CA VAL A 23 -4.62 -23.11 -25.15
C VAL A 23 -3.57 -22.35 -24.33
N TYR A 24 -3.93 -21.18 -23.81
CA TYR A 24 -3.13 -20.47 -22.80
C TYR A 24 -3.16 -21.28 -21.52
N ASP A 25 -2.26 -22.26 -21.41
CA ASP A 25 -2.09 -23.03 -20.18
C ASP A 25 -1.31 -22.22 -19.15
N GLU A 26 -1.82 -22.26 -17.93
CA GLU A 26 -1.28 -21.64 -16.75
C GLU A 26 0.12 -22.21 -16.47
N ALA A 27 1.16 -21.38 -16.58
CA ALA A 27 2.50 -21.74 -16.16
C ALA A 27 2.57 -21.83 -14.62
N ASN A 28 2.16 -22.98 -14.07
CA ASN A 28 2.63 -23.47 -12.78
C ASN A 28 3.98 -24.16 -12.96
N GLY A 29 4.84 -23.97 -11.97
CA GLY A 29 6.29 -24.10 -12.08
C GLY A 29 6.85 -25.50 -12.34
N SER A 30 8.00 -25.50 -13.01
CA SER A 30 9.10 -26.41 -12.74
C SER A 30 10.42 -25.71 -13.08
N ASP A 31 11.42 -25.94 -12.23
CA ASP A 31 12.83 -25.52 -12.31
C ASP A 31 13.19 -24.03 -12.26
N ARG A 32 13.29 -23.51 -11.02
CA ARG A 32 14.43 -22.67 -10.57
C ARG A 32 14.74 -22.92 -9.09
N SER A 33 15.12 -24.14 -8.73
CA SER A 33 16.02 -24.36 -7.60
C SER A 33 17.45 -24.09 -8.09
N THR A 34 18.23 -23.36 -7.28
CA THR A 34 19.63 -22.90 -7.48
C THR A 34 19.86 -21.67 -8.38
N GLU A 35 19.39 -20.49 -7.95
CA GLU A 35 20.06 -19.21 -8.25
C GLU A 35 19.99 -18.32 -7.01
N GLY A 36 21.11 -17.74 -6.58
CA GLY A 36 21.24 -16.94 -5.36
C GLY A 36 20.21 -15.82 -5.23
N GLU A 37 19.92 -15.41 -3.99
CA GLU A 37 18.93 -14.39 -3.62
C GLU A 37 19.07 -13.11 -4.47
N PHE A 38 18.34 -13.05 -5.59
CA PHE A 38 18.38 -11.92 -6.52
C PHE A 38 17.67 -10.72 -5.87
N SER A 39 18.46 -9.87 -5.23
CA SER A 39 18.04 -8.59 -4.64
C SER A 39 18.57 -7.41 -5.46
N TRP A 40 17.87 -6.27 -5.39
CA TRP A 40 18.25 -5.03 -6.06
C TRP A 40 18.05 -3.83 -5.15
N THR A 41 18.83 -2.78 -5.38
CA THR A 41 18.68 -1.52 -4.63
C THR A 41 17.56 -0.64 -5.20
N PRO A 42 16.99 0.29 -4.42
CA PRO A 42 16.03 1.28 -4.94
C PRO A 42 16.59 2.13 -6.10
N GLU A 43 17.91 2.32 -6.14
CA GLU A 43 18.61 3.05 -7.20
C GLU A 43 18.66 2.24 -8.51
N GLU A 44 18.94 0.94 -8.42
CA GLU A 44 18.87 0.02 -9.57
C GLU A 44 17.45 -0.03 -10.15
N GLU A 45 16.44 -0.13 -9.28
CA GLU A 45 15.04 -0.10 -9.71
C GLU A 45 14.67 1.21 -10.43
N THR A 46 15.19 2.33 -9.94
CA THR A 46 14.97 3.66 -10.55
C THR A 46 15.65 3.77 -11.91
N LYS A 47 16.86 3.22 -12.07
CA LYS A 47 17.56 3.15 -13.37
C LYS A 47 16.78 2.31 -14.38
N VAL A 48 16.29 1.14 -13.98
CA VAL A 48 15.45 0.27 -14.83
C VAL A 48 14.18 1.01 -15.25
N ARG A 49 13.50 1.67 -14.31
CA ARG A 49 12.32 2.49 -14.60
C ARG A 49 12.61 3.57 -15.65
N HIS A 50 13.72 4.30 -15.53
CA HIS A 50 14.07 5.34 -16.51
C HIS A 50 14.38 4.77 -17.89
N LYS A 51 14.94 3.56 -17.98
CA LYS A 51 15.14 2.86 -19.26
C LYS A 51 13.80 2.47 -19.89
N LEU A 52 12.87 1.94 -19.11
CA LEU A 52 11.50 1.67 -19.55
C LEU A 52 10.83 2.97 -20.05
N ASP A 53 10.96 4.06 -19.29
CA ASP A 53 10.37 5.37 -19.62
C ASP A 53 10.85 5.89 -20.98
N ARG A 54 12.14 5.71 -21.30
CA ARG A 54 12.74 6.17 -22.56
C ARG A 54 12.25 5.44 -23.80
N VAL A 55 11.69 4.24 -23.66
CA VAL A 55 11.26 3.42 -24.82
C VAL A 55 9.74 3.30 -24.85
N ILE A 56 9.12 2.86 -23.76
CA ILE A 56 7.68 2.53 -23.73
C ILE A 56 6.81 3.79 -23.82
N VAL A 57 7.17 4.87 -23.11
CA VAL A 57 6.34 6.08 -23.08
C VAL A 57 6.37 6.80 -24.43
N PRO A 58 7.53 7.08 -25.07
CA PRO A 58 7.56 7.62 -26.42
C PRO A 58 6.88 6.75 -27.47
N LEU A 59 7.08 5.43 -27.43
CA LEU A 59 6.44 4.50 -28.37
C LEU A 59 4.91 4.59 -28.29
N THR A 60 4.35 4.46 -27.09
CA THR A 60 2.89 4.51 -26.88
C THR A 60 2.31 5.89 -27.20
N THR A 61 3.02 6.96 -26.87
CA THR A 61 2.64 8.35 -27.17
C THR A 61 2.63 8.58 -28.69
N PHE A 62 3.63 8.06 -29.41
CA PHE A 62 3.74 8.21 -30.85
C PHE A 62 2.67 7.42 -31.62
N LEU A 63 2.43 6.15 -31.24
CA LEU A 63 1.36 5.36 -31.85
C LEU A 63 -0.02 6.02 -31.67
N TYR A 64 -0.29 6.58 -30.50
CA TYR A 64 -1.55 7.27 -30.26
C TYR A 64 -1.64 8.64 -30.93
N LEU A 65 -0.53 9.37 -31.04
CA LEU A 65 -0.46 10.59 -31.84
C LEU A 65 -0.91 10.31 -33.28
N LEU A 66 -0.41 9.25 -33.91
CA LEU A 66 -0.76 8.90 -35.29
C LEU A 66 -2.24 8.58 -35.44
N CYS A 67 -2.81 7.83 -34.49
CA CYS A 67 -4.24 7.54 -34.50
C CYS A 67 -5.12 8.77 -34.20
N PHE A 68 -4.61 9.77 -33.50
CA PHE A 68 -5.38 10.97 -33.17
C PHE A 68 -5.30 12.06 -34.25
N LEU A 69 -4.28 12.03 -35.13
CA LEU A 69 -4.05 13.05 -36.16
C LEU A 69 -5.25 13.21 -37.12
N ASP A 70 -5.87 12.11 -37.55
CA ASP A 70 -7.04 12.12 -38.44
C ASP A 70 -8.21 12.97 -37.89
N ARG A 71 -8.43 12.94 -36.57
CA ARG A 71 -9.48 13.74 -35.91
C ARG A 71 -9.25 15.24 -36.07
N ILE A 72 -8.00 15.67 -36.12
CA ILE A 72 -7.62 17.07 -36.37
C ILE A 72 -7.67 17.34 -37.88
N ASN A 73 -7.19 16.39 -38.67
CA ASN A 73 -7.01 16.56 -40.10
C ASN A 73 -8.33 16.62 -40.88
N ILE A 74 -9.41 15.99 -40.42
CA ILE A 74 -10.74 16.20 -41.01
C ILE A 74 -11.20 17.68 -40.89
N GLY A 75 -10.82 18.37 -39.80
CA GLY A 75 -11.07 19.80 -39.61
C GLY A 75 -10.21 20.67 -40.53
N ASN A 76 -8.94 20.34 -40.70
CA ASN A 76 -8.03 21.00 -41.64
C ASN A 76 -8.45 20.79 -43.10
N ALA A 77 -8.85 19.57 -43.45
CA ALA A 77 -9.30 19.17 -44.77
C ALA A 77 -10.57 19.93 -45.19
N ARG A 78 -11.48 20.19 -44.23
CA ARG A 78 -12.71 20.95 -44.47
C ARG A 78 -12.46 22.30 -45.12
N ILE A 79 -11.44 23.03 -44.66
CA ILE A 79 -11.06 24.36 -45.19
C ILE A 79 -10.09 24.28 -46.38
N GLN A 80 -9.78 23.08 -46.87
CA GLN A 80 -8.93 22.80 -48.03
C GLN A 80 -9.68 22.11 -49.18
N GLY A 81 -11.00 22.29 -49.27
CA GLY A 81 -11.81 21.83 -50.40
C GLY A 81 -12.61 20.54 -50.17
N LEU A 82 -12.38 19.79 -49.07
CA LEU A 82 -13.16 18.59 -48.74
C LEU A 82 -14.67 18.87 -48.68
N GLY A 83 -15.05 20.04 -48.14
CA GLY A 83 -16.44 20.44 -48.00
C GLY A 83 -17.17 20.60 -49.34
N ASP A 84 -16.43 21.05 -50.36
CA ASP A 84 -16.96 21.31 -51.69
C ASP A 84 -16.92 20.04 -52.56
N ASP A 85 -15.80 19.33 -52.58
CA ASP A 85 -15.59 18.09 -53.35
C ASP A 85 -16.64 17.02 -53.06
N LEU A 86 -17.02 16.87 -51.78
CA LEU A 86 -17.94 15.82 -51.32
C LEU A 86 -19.32 16.36 -50.95
N ASN A 87 -19.57 17.65 -51.27
CA ASN A 87 -20.84 18.33 -51.00
C ASN A 87 -21.28 18.19 -49.52
N LEU A 88 -20.34 18.39 -48.59
CA LEU A 88 -20.56 18.34 -47.14
C LEU A 88 -21.09 19.66 -46.57
N ASN A 89 -20.99 20.73 -47.36
CA ASN A 89 -21.47 22.05 -47.03
C ASN A 89 -23.02 22.15 -47.09
N THR A 90 -23.72 21.15 -47.63
CA THR A 90 -25.19 21.05 -47.62
C THR A 90 -25.73 20.56 -46.27
N GLY A 91 -26.57 21.37 -45.63
CA GLY A 91 -27.26 21.00 -44.39
C GLY A 91 -26.28 20.64 -43.26
N VAL A 92 -26.48 19.48 -42.65
CA VAL A 92 -25.69 18.98 -41.49
C VAL A 92 -24.80 17.77 -41.85
N ARG A 93 -24.44 17.62 -43.13
CA ARG A 93 -23.67 16.46 -43.62
C ARG A 93 -22.31 16.32 -42.96
N PHE A 94 -21.56 17.42 -42.79
CA PHE A 94 -20.27 17.38 -42.09
C PHE A 94 -20.40 16.92 -40.63
N ASN A 95 -21.47 17.33 -39.94
CA ASN A 95 -21.75 16.92 -38.56
C ASN A 95 -22.04 15.41 -38.49
N TRP A 96 -22.76 14.84 -39.46
CA TRP A 96 -22.96 13.37 -39.55
C TRP A 96 -21.66 12.60 -39.83
N VAL A 97 -20.84 13.07 -40.77
CA VAL A 97 -19.51 12.49 -41.09
C VAL A 97 -18.61 12.44 -39.87
N THR A 98 -18.64 13.48 -39.05
CA THR A 98 -17.83 13.52 -37.83
C THR A 98 -18.47 12.73 -36.69
N SER A 99 -19.81 12.65 -36.61
CA SER A 99 -20.54 11.92 -35.56
C SER A 99 -20.44 10.40 -35.70
N ILE A 100 -20.54 9.86 -36.91
CA ILE A 100 -20.56 8.40 -37.13
C ILE A 100 -19.31 7.72 -36.59
N PHE A 101 -18.16 8.39 -36.69
CA PHE A 101 -16.90 7.95 -36.10
C PHE A 101 -17.04 7.71 -34.59
N TYR A 102 -17.56 8.69 -33.83
CA TYR A 102 -17.73 8.56 -32.38
C TYR A 102 -18.81 7.54 -31.99
N ILE A 103 -19.88 7.43 -32.79
CA ILE A 103 -20.93 6.43 -32.59
C ILE A 103 -20.32 5.03 -32.68
N VAL A 104 -19.59 4.73 -33.76
CA VAL A 104 -18.97 3.41 -33.95
C VAL A 104 -17.88 3.16 -32.91
N TYR A 105 -17.02 4.16 -32.65
CA TYR A 105 -15.98 4.11 -31.62
C TYR A 105 -16.54 3.64 -30.27
N MET A 106 -17.65 4.24 -29.82
CA MET A 106 -18.27 3.94 -28.53
C MET A 106 -18.71 2.47 -28.40
N PHE A 107 -19.19 1.84 -29.48
CA PHE A 107 -19.62 0.43 -29.46
C PHE A 107 -18.46 -0.56 -29.61
N VAL A 108 -17.36 -0.15 -30.25
CA VAL A 108 -16.21 -1.04 -30.54
C VAL A 108 -15.18 -1.08 -29.41
N GLU A 109 -15.12 -0.03 -28.58
CA GLU A 109 -14.16 0.11 -27.49
C GLU A 109 -14.08 -1.15 -26.59
N VAL A 110 -15.24 -1.66 -26.15
CA VAL A 110 -15.32 -2.83 -25.26
C VAL A 110 -14.95 -4.15 -25.98
N PRO A 111 -15.58 -4.52 -27.11
CA PRO A 111 -15.19 -5.72 -27.87
C PRO A 111 -13.72 -5.76 -28.25
N SER A 112 -13.16 -4.62 -28.67
CA SER A 112 -11.77 -4.53 -29.11
C SER A 112 -10.78 -4.83 -27.98
N ASN A 113 -11.07 -4.36 -26.76
CA ASN A 113 -10.22 -4.65 -25.60
C ASN A 113 -10.30 -6.13 -25.15
N LEU A 114 -11.41 -6.82 -25.43
CA LEU A 114 -11.50 -8.27 -25.21
C LEU A 114 -10.63 -9.05 -26.20
N LEU A 115 -10.54 -8.60 -27.46
CA LEU A 115 -9.66 -9.17 -28.47
C LEU A 115 -8.18 -8.92 -28.15
N LEU A 116 -7.84 -7.72 -27.66
CA LEU A 116 -6.49 -7.38 -27.20
C LEU A 116 -5.94 -8.38 -26.19
N LYS A 117 -6.77 -8.81 -25.22
CA LYS A 117 -6.37 -9.81 -24.21
C LYS A 117 -6.06 -11.18 -24.82
N LYS A 118 -6.74 -11.56 -25.91
CA LYS A 118 -6.52 -12.85 -26.60
C LYS A 118 -5.33 -12.82 -27.55
N LEU A 119 -5.13 -11.72 -28.26
CA LEU A 119 -4.12 -11.62 -29.33
C LEU A 119 -2.78 -11.03 -28.85
N GLY A 120 -2.79 -10.40 -27.67
CA GLY A 120 -1.63 -9.76 -27.07
C GLY A 120 -1.37 -8.35 -27.62
N PRO A 121 -0.90 -7.39 -26.79
CA PRO A 121 -0.68 -6.01 -27.21
C PRO A 121 0.32 -5.83 -28.36
N LYS A 122 1.38 -6.64 -28.40
CA LYS A 122 2.45 -6.57 -29.42
C LYS A 122 1.94 -6.75 -30.85
N TRP A 123 0.87 -7.51 -31.06
CA TRP A 123 0.34 -7.80 -32.39
C TRP A 123 -0.95 -7.05 -32.66
N TYR A 124 -1.84 -6.99 -31.68
CA TYR A 124 -3.16 -6.39 -31.87
C TYR A 124 -3.12 -4.86 -31.98
N LEU A 125 -2.32 -4.17 -31.15
CA LEU A 125 -2.23 -2.70 -31.24
C LEU A 125 -1.64 -2.25 -32.58
N PRO A 126 -0.54 -2.84 -33.08
CA PRO A 126 -0.05 -2.57 -34.42
C PRO A 126 -1.06 -2.89 -35.52
N LEU A 127 -1.82 -3.98 -35.42
CA LEU A 127 -2.89 -4.32 -36.37
C LEU A 127 -3.96 -3.22 -36.43
N LEU A 128 -4.38 -2.69 -35.28
CA LEU A 128 -5.33 -1.58 -35.22
C LEU A 128 -4.75 -0.31 -35.85
N VAL A 129 -3.47 0.00 -35.58
CA VAL A 129 -2.78 1.16 -36.18
C VAL A 129 -2.65 1.01 -37.71
N CYS A 130 -2.30 -0.18 -38.21
CA CYS A 130 -2.25 -0.47 -39.64
C CYS A 130 -3.63 -0.36 -40.30
N GLY A 131 -4.67 -0.94 -39.67
CA GLY A 131 -6.04 -0.84 -40.16
C GLY A 131 -6.54 0.60 -40.20
N PHE A 132 -6.23 1.37 -39.17
CA PHE A 132 -6.49 2.81 -39.12
C PHE A 132 -5.79 3.55 -40.27
N GLY A 133 -4.48 3.33 -40.45
CA GLY A 133 -3.71 3.95 -41.52
C GLY A 133 -4.22 3.57 -42.91
N PHE A 134 -4.64 2.32 -43.10
CA PHE A 134 -5.25 1.85 -44.35
C PHE A 134 -6.57 2.57 -44.66
N VAL A 135 -7.47 2.67 -43.69
CA VAL A 135 -8.75 3.38 -43.90
C VAL A 135 -8.54 4.89 -44.10
N SER A 136 -7.57 5.48 -43.39
CA SER A 136 -7.17 6.88 -43.61
C SER A 136 -6.65 7.06 -45.04
N LEU A 137 -5.76 6.19 -45.53
CA LEU A 137 -5.31 6.20 -46.92
C LEU A 137 -6.47 6.03 -47.92
N CYS A 138 -7.42 5.13 -47.66
CA CYS A 138 -8.63 4.98 -48.47
C CYS A 138 -9.50 6.24 -48.49
N THR A 139 -9.48 7.06 -47.43
CA THR A 139 -10.23 8.32 -47.34
C THR A 139 -9.78 9.33 -48.39
N ALA A 140 -8.50 9.33 -48.75
CA ALA A 140 -7.97 10.13 -49.86
C ALA A 140 -8.64 9.80 -51.20
N PHE A 141 -9.25 8.61 -51.32
CA PHE A 141 -9.90 8.11 -52.53
C PHE A 141 -11.43 8.20 -52.53
N VAL A 142 -12.03 8.80 -51.49
CA VAL A 142 -13.48 8.92 -51.40
C VAL A 142 -13.99 10.03 -52.32
N ASN A 143 -15.10 9.79 -53.02
CA ASN A 143 -15.73 10.75 -53.95
C ASN A 143 -17.20 11.07 -53.62
N SER A 144 -17.73 10.55 -52.50
CA SER A 144 -19.11 10.81 -52.10
C SER A 144 -19.25 10.96 -50.59
N PHE A 145 -20.31 11.67 -50.16
CA PHE A 145 -20.71 11.77 -48.76
C PHE A 145 -20.88 10.39 -48.10
N ALA A 146 -21.54 9.45 -48.79
CA ALA A 146 -21.77 8.10 -48.29
C ALA A 146 -20.44 7.33 -48.12
N GLY A 147 -19.52 7.45 -49.07
CA GLY A 147 -18.19 6.84 -48.97
C GLY A 147 -17.41 7.39 -47.78
N LEU A 148 -17.51 8.70 -47.51
CA LEU A 148 -16.83 9.31 -46.37
C LEU A 148 -17.45 8.86 -45.04
N LEU A 149 -18.77 8.75 -44.98
CA LEU A 149 -19.49 8.24 -43.81
C LEU A 149 -19.02 6.82 -43.45
N VAL A 150 -18.89 5.95 -44.47
CA VAL A 150 -18.41 4.58 -44.32
C VAL A 150 -16.96 4.56 -43.84
N ALA A 151 -16.06 5.32 -44.48
CA ALA A 151 -14.66 5.42 -44.09
C ALA A 151 -14.51 5.88 -42.62
N ARG A 152 -15.27 6.90 -42.22
CA ARG A 152 -15.29 7.39 -40.83
C ARG A 152 -15.83 6.37 -39.83
N GLY A 153 -16.83 5.57 -40.22
CA GLY A 153 -17.30 4.44 -39.44
C GLY A 153 -16.20 3.40 -39.20
N PHE A 154 -15.49 2.98 -40.26
CA PHE A 154 -14.37 2.05 -40.16
C PHE A 154 -13.18 2.59 -39.34
N LEU A 155 -12.87 3.89 -39.45
CA LEU A 155 -11.88 4.53 -38.57
C LEU A 155 -12.29 4.40 -37.10
N GLY A 156 -13.58 4.55 -36.79
CA GLY A 156 -14.11 4.33 -35.43
C GLY A 156 -13.87 2.90 -34.92
N ILE A 157 -13.91 1.89 -35.81
CA ILE A 157 -13.62 0.49 -35.45
C ILE A 157 -12.15 0.33 -35.03
N PHE A 158 -11.23 0.80 -35.88
CA PHE A 158 -9.80 0.61 -35.63
C PHE A 158 -9.30 1.47 -34.47
N GLU A 159 -9.75 2.71 -34.36
CA GLU A 159 -9.28 3.64 -33.33
C GLU A 159 -9.87 3.33 -31.94
N GLY A 160 -11.10 2.81 -31.87
CA GLY A 160 -11.80 2.49 -30.63
C GLY A 160 -11.04 1.57 -29.67
N GLY A 161 -10.17 0.69 -30.20
CA GLY A 161 -9.36 -0.21 -29.39
C GLY A 161 -7.99 0.32 -28.97
N VAL A 162 -7.49 1.37 -29.63
CA VAL A 162 -6.08 1.80 -29.49
C VAL A 162 -5.86 2.45 -28.12
N MET A 163 -6.73 3.37 -27.72
CA MET A 163 -6.57 4.09 -26.46
C MET A 163 -6.62 3.18 -25.21
N PRO A 164 -7.68 2.37 -25.00
CA PRO A 164 -7.73 1.46 -23.85
C PRO A 164 -6.64 0.38 -23.94
N GLY A 165 -6.26 -0.04 -25.14
CA GLY A 165 -5.23 -1.06 -25.31
C GLY A 165 -3.82 -0.58 -25.03
N LEU A 166 -3.47 0.67 -25.39
CA LEU A 166 -2.20 1.29 -25.00
C LEU A 166 -2.14 1.54 -23.49
N ALA A 167 -3.26 1.93 -22.87
CA ALA A 167 -3.35 2.04 -21.42
C ALA A 167 -3.08 0.68 -20.74
N PHE A 168 -3.67 -0.41 -21.23
CA PHE A 168 -3.40 -1.77 -20.77
C PHE A 168 -1.93 -2.17 -20.98
N PHE A 169 -1.36 -1.91 -22.17
CA PHE A 169 0.03 -2.23 -22.46
C PHE A 169 1.02 -1.60 -21.47
N ILE A 170 0.82 -0.33 -21.10
CA ILE A 170 1.67 0.35 -20.10
C ILE A 170 1.56 -0.34 -18.72
N THR A 171 0.39 -0.89 -18.36
CA THR A 171 0.24 -1.64 -17.10
C THR A 171 1.12 -2.89 -17.00
N CYS A 172 1.54 -3.46 -18.13
CA CYS A 172 2.44 -4.61 -18.16
C CYS A 172 3.89 -4.27 -17.74
N PHE A 173 4.28 -2.99 -17.66
CA PHE A 173 5.67 -2.58 -17.40
C PHE A 173 5.86 -1.71 -16.17
N TYR A 174 4.80 -1.08 -15.66
CA TYR A 174 4.89 -0.10 -14.58
C TYR A 174 4.03 -0.43 -13.37
N LYS A 175 4.50 -0.05 -12.19
CA LYS A 175 3.79 -0.22 -10.93
C LYS A 175 2.60 0.74 -10.86
N ARG A 176 1.61 0.39 -10.03
CA ARG A 176 0.37 1.17 -9.85
C ARG A 176 0.59 2.66 -9.52
N ASN A 177 1.60 2.97 -8.70
CA ASN A 177 1.95 4.34 -8.31
C ASN A 177 2.79 5.09 -9.37
N GLU A 178 3.22 4.41 -10.42
CA GLU A 178 4.00 4.97 -11.53
C GLU A 178 3.15 5.25 -12.77
N LEU A 179 2.04 4.53 -12.95
CA LEU A 179 1.23 4.56 -14.17
C LEU A 179 0.65 5.94 -14.51
N LEU A 180 0.16 6.66 -13.50
CA LEU A 180 -0.66 7.86 -13.69
C LEU A 180 0.07 8.98 -14.45
N PHE A 181 1.30 9.28 -14.04
CA PHE A 181 2.13 10.28 -14.71
C PHE A 181 2.40 9.93 -16.19
N ARG A 182 2.64 8.64 -16.47
CA ARG A 182 2.95 8.13 -17.82
C ARG A 182 1.74 8.14 -18.73
N VAL A 183 0.58 7.74 -18.20
CA VAL A 183 -0.70 7.89 -18.90
C VAL A 183 -0.97 9.38 -19.18
N GLY A 184 -0.62 10.29 -18.27
CA GLY A 184 -0.69 11.73 -18.50
C GLY A 184 0.15 12.21 -19.70
N ILE A 185 1.42 11.76 -19.80
CA ILE A 185 2.29 12.06 -20.95
C ILE A 185 1.68 11.51 -22.24
N TYR A 186 1.26 10.25 -22.22
CA TYR A 186 0.66 9.58 -23.35
C TYR A 186 -0.61 10.29 -23.86
N VAL A 187 -1.54 10.69 -22.98
CA VAL A 187 -2.77 11.37 -23.41
C VAL A 187 -2.49 12.79 -23.95
N SER A 188 -1.39 13.43 -23.56
CA SER A 188 -0.97 14.72 -24.14
C SER A 188 -0.64 14.64 -25.65
N ALA A 189 -0.50 13.43 -26.21
CA ALA A 189 -0.42 13.21 -27.64
C ALA A 189 -1.62 13.81 -28.40
N ALA A 190 -2.81 13.88 -27.79
CA ALA A 190 -3.99 14.49 -28.41
C ALA A 190 -3.78 15.99 -28.70
N SER A 191 -3.22 16.74 -27.75
CA SER A 191 -2.82 18.15 -27.99
C SER A 191 -1.68 18.26 -28.99
N MET A 192 -0.71 17.34 -28.93
CA MET A 192 0.42 17.34 -29.85
C MET A 192 0.00 17.06 -31.30
N ALA A 193 -0.96 16.15 -31.52
CA ALA A 193 -1.58 15.89 -32.81
C ALA A 193 -2.24 17.15 -33.39
N GLY A 194 -2.85 17.98 -32.54
CA GLY A 194 -3.37 19.30 -32.95
C GLY A 194 -2.30 20.21 -33.58
N ALA A 195 -1.13 20.28 -32.94
CA ALA A 195 0.00 21.07 -33.42
C ALA A 195 0.61 20.50 -34.71
N PHE A 196 0.81 19.19 -34.78
CA PHE A 196 1.36 18.54 -35.98
C PHE A 196 0.39 18.58 -37.16
N GLY A 197 -0.92 18.39 -36.93
CA GLY A 197 -1.93 18.38 -37.98
C GLY A 197 -2.01 19.70 -38.75
N GLY A 198 -1.97 20.85 -38.06
CA GLY A 198 -1.97 22.16 -38.71
C GLY A 198 -0.73 22.41 -39.60
N LEU A 199 0.46 22.02 -39.11
CA LEU A 199 1.72 22.11 -39.87
C LEU A 199 1.71 21.18 -41.09
N LEU A 200 1.32 19.92 -40.89
CA LEU A 200 1.30 18.90 -41.93
C LEU A 200 0.27 19.23 -43.02
N ALA A 201 -0.93 19.68 -42.65
CA ALA A 201 -1.95 20.13 -43.59
C ALA A 201 -1.46 21.32 -44.43
N THR A 202 -0.73 22.27 -43.84
CA THR A 202 -0.15 23.41 -44.57
C THR A 202 0.91 22.97 -45.57
N GLY A 203 1.79 22.04 -45.19
CA GLY A 203 2.84 21.52 -46.06
C GLY A 203 2.29 20.71 -47.23
N LEU A 204 1.38 19.77 -46.94
CA LEU A 204 0.83 18.84 -47.94
C LEU A 204 -0.15 19.50 -48.92
N ALA A 205 -0.78 20.62 -48.53
CA ALA A 205 -1.63 21.40 -49.43
C ALA A 205 -0.86 22.08 -50.57
N ARG A 206 0.47 22.23 -50.44
CA ARG A 206 1.32 22.84 -51.48
C ARG A 206 1.76 21.86 -52.57
N ILE A 207 1.50 20.56 -52.40
CA ILE A 207 1.84 19.55 -53.39
C ILE A 207 0.90 19.71 -54.59
N PRO A 208 1.42 19.88 -55.82
CA PRO A 208 0.61 20.02 -57.01
C PRO A 208 -0.21 18.74 -57.28
N PRO A 209 -1.37 18.83 -57.96
CA PRO A 209 -2.21 17.66 -58.25
C PRO A 209 -1.44 16.55 -58.96
N TRP A 210 -1.64 15.30 -58.53
CA TRP A 210 -0.92 14.13 -59.04
C TRP A 210 -1.80 12.87 -58.96
N GLY A 211 -1.46 11.82 -59.71
CA GLY A 211 -2.22 10.56 -59.74
C GLY A 211 -2.62 10.12 -61.16
N ALA A 212 -3.41 9.04 -61.24
CA ALA A 212 -3.89 8.52 -62.52
C ALA A 212 -5.07 9.38 -63.05
N SER A 213 -5.33 9.35 -64.36
CA SER A 213 -6.38 10.14 -65.00
C SER A 213 -7.79 9.88 -64.45
N GLY A 214 -8.06 8.67 -63.93
CA GLY A 214 -9.32 8.33 -63.27
C GLY A 214 -9.42 8.76 -61.79
N MET A 215 -8.32 9.21 -61.17
CA MET A 215 -8.30 9.60 -59.76
C MET A 215 -7.14 10.55 -59.41
N ILE A 216 -7.45 11.86 -59.39
CA ILE A 216 -6.48 12.92 -59.12
C ILE A 216 -6.45 13.24 -57.61
N ILE A 217 -5.29 13.04 -56.99
CA ILE A 217 -5.02 13.40 -55.59
C ILE A 217 -4.55 14.86 -55.55
N HIS A 218 -5.23 15.67 -54.75
CA HIS A 218 -4.95 17.10 -54.58
C HIS A 218 -5.37 17.58 -53.20
N THR A 219 -4.83 18.74 -52.78
CA THR A 219 -5.21 19.48 -51.56
C THR A 219 -5.37 18.59 -50.32
N TRP A 220 -6.60 18.39 -49.85
CA TRP A 220 -6.93 17.65 -48.63
C TRP A 220 -6.66 16.15 -48.76
N ARG A 221 -6.73 15.59 -49.98
CA ARG A 221 -6.48 14.16 -50.22
C ARG A 221 -5.03 13.79 -49.94
N ASN A 222 -4.10 14.72 -50.13
CA ASN A 222 -2.68 14.53 -49.79
C ASN A 222 -2.50 14.24 -48.30
N ILE A 223 -3.28 14.90 -47.43
CA ILE A 223 -3.19 14.73 -45.98
C ILE A 223 -3.40 13.26 -45.62
N PHE A 224 -4.57 12.73 -45.97
CA PHE A 224 -4.95 11.36 -45.65
C PHE A 224 -4.11 10.31 -46.40
N PHE A 225 -3.65 10.61 -47.62
CA PHE A 225 -2.80 9.69 -48.37
C PHE A 225 -1.44 9.49 -47.68
N PHE A 226 -0.70 10.57 -47.41
CA PHE A 226 0.63 10.47 -46.83
C PHE A 226 0.60 10.08 -45.35
N GLU A 227 -0.36 10.61 -44.59
CA GLU A 227 -0.55 10.24 -43.18
C GLU A 227 -0.94 8.76 -43.05
N GLY A 228 -1.89 8.30 -43.85
CA GLY A 228 -2.32 6.90 -43.86
C GLY A 228 -1.16 5.97 -44.23
N LEU A 229 -0.41 6.29 -45.29
CA LEU A 229 0.76 5.51 -45.71
C LEU A 229 1.83 5.44 -44.63
N PHE A 230 2.17 6.58 -44.02
CA PHE A 230 3.14 6.65 -42.95
C PHE A 230 2.68 5.85 -41.72
N THR A 231 1.39 5.94 -41.38
CA THR A 231 0.79 5.22 -40.25
C THR A 231 0.80 3.70 -40.49
N ILE A 232 0.56 3.24 -41.72
CA ILE A 232 0.70 1.82 -42.08
C ILE A 232 2.15 1.37 -41.87
N PHE A 233 3.13 2.13 -42.36
CA PHE A 233 4.55 1.80 -42.20
C PHE A 233 4.94 1.70 -40.72
N VAL A 234 4.56 2.68 -39.91
CA VAL A 234 4.82 2.67 -38.46
C VAL A 234 4.10 1.51 -37.78
N GLY A 235 2.85 1.24 -38.14
CA GLY A 235 2.10 0.10 -37.64
C GLY A 235 2.79 -1.23 -37.98
N LEU A 236 3.28 -1.41 -39.21
CA LEU A 236 4.00 -2.63 -39.60
C LEU A 236 5.37 -2.75 -38.90
N ALA A 237 6.01 -1.63 -38.58
CA ALA A 237 7.29 -1.60 -37.87
C ALA A 237 7.12 -1.79 -36.34
N ALA A 238 5.97 -1.44 -35.77
CA ALA A 238 5.75 -1.43 -34.33
C ALA A 238 5.98 -2.80 -33.63
N PRO A 239 5.59 -3.96 -34.18
CA PRO A 239 5.85 -5.26 -33.56
C PRO A 239 7.34 -5.58 -33.36
N PHE A 240 8.24 -4.97 -34.15
CA PHE A 240 9.69 -5.18 -34.00
C PHE A 240 10.27 -4.41 -32.81
N VAL A 241 9.64 -3.29 -32.43
CA VAL A 241 10.10 -2.43 -31.34
C VAL A 241 9.36 -2.72 -30.03
N MET A 242 8.10 -3.16 -30.12
CA MET A 242 7.20 -3.36 -28.99
C MET A 242 7.50 -4.67 -28.24
N PRO A 243 7.95 -4.62 -26.98
CA PRO A 243 8.19 -5.83 -26.17
C PRO A 243 6.87 -6.50 -25.76
N ARG A 244 6.89 -7.83 -25.54
CA ARG A 244 5.70 -8.57 -25.06
C ARG A 244 5.47 -8.39 -23.55
N SER A 245 6.54 -8.44 -22.78
CA SER A 245 6.54 -8.41 -21.32
C SER A 245 7.86 -7.81 -20.82
N PRO A 246 7.99 -7.50 -19.52
CA PRO A 246 9.24 -7.03 -18.93
C PRO A 246 10.44 -7.97 -19.16
N GLU A 247 10.17 -9.27 -19.34
CA GLU A 247 11.18 -10.31 -19.59
C GLU A 247 11.67 -10.32 -21.05
N ASP A 248 10.85 -9.81 -21.97
CA ASP A 248 11.10 -9.72 -23.42
C ASP A 248 11.63 -8.33 -23.85
N CYS A 249 12.06 -7.50 -22.91
CA CYS A 249 12.60 -6.17 -23.20
C CYS A 249 13.99 -6.25 -23.84
N TRP A 250 14.06 -6.13 -25.16
CA TRP A 250 15.31 -6.18 -25.94
C TRP A 250 16.36 -5.13 -25.51
N PHE A 251 15.94 -3.97 -24.98
CA PHE A 251 16.83 -2.89 -24.54
C PHE A 251 17.28 -2.98 -23.07
N LEU A 252 16.81 -3.98 -22.32
CA LEU A 252 17.25 -4.27 -20.95
C LEU A 252 18.23 -5.44 -20.95
N ASN A 253 19.25 -5.39 -20.09
CA ASN A 253 20.12 -6.54 -19.84
C ASN A 253 19.41 -7.57 -18.93
N GLU A 254 20.00 -8.76 -18.78
CA GLU A 254 19.39 -9.87 -18.03
C GLU A 254 19.05 -9.51 -16.57
N ARG A 255 19.96 -8.84 -15.85
CA ARG A 255 19.69 -8.34 -14.48
C ARG A 255 18.54 -7.32 -14.48
N GLU A 256 18.52 -6.39 -15.43
CA GLU A 256 17.47 -5.38 -15.52
C GLU A 256 16.10 -5.96 -15.89
N ARG A 257 16.05 -6.99 -16.74
CA ARG A 257 14.82 -7.75 -17.05
C ARG A 257 14.27 -8.45 -15.81
N MET A 258 15.15 -9.09 -15.03
CA MET A 258 14.79 -9.74 -13.78
C MET A 258 14.29 -8.74 -12.73
N ILE A 259 14.89 -7.54 -12.63
CA ILE A 259 14.35 -6.45 -11.81
C ILE A 259 12.99 -5.99 -12.35
N ALA A 260 12.85 -5.81 -13.67
CA ALA A 260 11.63 -5.34 -14.31
C ALA A 260 10.43 -6.30 -14.15
N SER A 261 10.65 -7.61 -14.19
CA SER A 261 9.60 -8.61 -13.96
C SER A 261 9.29 -8.77 -12.48
N ARG A 262 10.32 -9.03 -11.65
CA ARG A 262 10.13 -9.33 -10.22
C ARG A 262 9.56 -8.15 -9.44
N ARG A 263 9.86 -6.91 -9.84
CA ARG A 263 9.30 -5.72 -9.18
C ARG A 263 7.78 -5.57 -9.33
N LEU A 264 7.19 -6.15 -10.38
CA LEU A 264 5.74 -6.14 -10.59
C LEU A 264 5.07 -7.21 -9.72
N ILE A 265 5.72 -8.37 -9.56
CA ILE A 265 5.25 -9.51 -8.76
C ILE A 265 5.29 -9.19 -7.24
N GLN A 266 6.34 -8.51 -6.76
CA GLN A 266 6.58 -8.30 -5.31
C GLN A 266 5.60 -7.36 -4.58
N ARG A 267 4.66 -6.68 -5.27
CA ARG A 267 3.73 -5.71 -4.66
C ARG A 267 2.30 -5.71 -5.22
N GLY A 268 1.91 -6.72 -5.99
CA GLY A 268 0.52 -6.93 -6.40
C GLY A 268 -0.38 -7.31 -5.23
N GLY A 269 -0.74 -6.35 -4.35
CA GLY A 269 -1.56 -6.56 -3.15
C GLY A 269 -3.04 -6.84 -3.43
N GLY A 270 -3.32 -7.70 -4.39
CA GLY A 270 -4.64 -8.14 -4.86
C GLY A 270 -4.44 -8.82 -6.21
N ASP A 271 -5.09 -9.97 -6.40
CA ASP A 271 -4.98 -10.77 -7.62
C ASP A 271 -5.24 -9.89 -8.85
N GLU A 272 -4.20 -9.62 -9.65
CA GLU A 272 -4.32 -8.82 -10.87
C GLU A 272 -5.17 -9.53 -11.93
N ASN A 273 -5.42 -10.83 -11.72
CA ASN A 273 -6.32 -11.66 -12.52
C ASN A 273 -7.73 -11.80 -11.92
N GLU A 274 -8.12 -10.95 -10.94
CA GLU A 274 -9.48 -10.93 -10.40
C GLU A 274 -10.50 -10.79 -11.54
N LYS A 275 -11.19 -11.89 -11.87
CA LYS A 275 -12.16 -11.92 -12.97
C LYS A 275 -13.31 -10.96 -12.66
N THR A 276 -13.66 -10.11 -13.63
CA THR A 276 -14.77 -9.16 -13.46
C THR A 276 -16.09 -9.92 -13.32
N GLN A 277 -16.75 -9.73 -12.18
CA GLN A 277 -18.05 -10.34 -11.88
C GLN A 277 -19.18 -9.30 -11.97
N PRO A 278 -20.44 -9.69 -12.20
CA PRO A 278 -21.56 -8.76 -12.31
C PRO A 278 -21.72 -7.80 -11.11
N HIS A 279 -21.36 -8.26 -9.90
CA HIS A 279 -21.43 -7.42 -8.71
C HIS A 279 -20.36 -6.30 -8.71
N HIS A 280 -19.20 -6.53 -9.33
CA HIS A 280 -18.17 -5.49 -9.56
C HIS A 280 -18.69 -4.42 -10.52
N ILE A 281 -19.45 -4.82 -11.55
CA ILE A 281 -20.10 -3.90 -12.49
C ILE A 281 -21.15 -3.06 -11.76
N LYS A 282 -22.04 -3.68 -10.97
CA LYS A 282 -23.05 -2.98 -10.18
C LYS A 282 -22.42 -1.97 -9.21
N ARG A 283 -21.33 -2.34 -8.53
CA ARG A 283 -20.60 -1.42 -7.61
C ARG A 283 -19.94 -0.27 -8.34
N ALA A 284 -19.34 -0.51 -9.50
CA ALA A 284 -18.74 0.54 -10.31
C ALA A 284 -19.81 1.51 -10.84
N VAL A 285 -20.91 1.00 -11.40
CA VAL A 285 -21.98 1.85 -11.95
C VAL A 285 -22.69 2.64 -10.86
N MET A 286 -22.99 2.03 -9.71
CA MET A 286 -23.67 2.71 -8.59
C MET A 286 -22.77 3.66 -7.78
N ASN A 287 -21.50 3.81 -8.14
CA ASN A 287 -20.58 4.71 -7.45
C ASN A 287 -20.82 6.16 -7.89
N ILE A 288 -21.29 7.01 -6.98
CA ILE A 288 -21.49 8.45 -7.20
C ILE A 288 -20.23 9.13 -7.75
N THR A 289 -19.04 8.70 -7.31
CA THR A 289 -17.78 9.24 -7.82
C THR A 289 -17.59 9.00 -9.31
N ASN A 290 -18.02 7.85 -9.81
CA ASN A 290 -17.92 7.54 -11.23
C ASN A 290 -18.90 8.39 -12.05
N TYR A 291 -20.09 8.72 -11.53
CA TYR A 291 -21.04 9.59 -12.24
C TYR A 291 -20.50 11.00 -12.44
N PHE A 292 -20.03 11.68 -11.38
CA PHE A 292 -19.53 13.04 -11.56
C PHE A 292 -18.20 13.08 -12.34
N CYS A 293 -17.36 12.03 -12.25
CA CYS A 293 -16.17 11.93 -13.09
C CYS A 293 -16.50 11.64 -14.55
N ALA A 294 -17.48 10.78 -14.84
CA ALA A 294 -17.95 10.50 -16.19
C ALA A 294 -18.58 11.74 -16.84
N LEU A 295 -19.45 12.45 -16.11
CA LEU A 295 -20.06 13.70 -16.57
C LEU A 295 -19.00 14.80 -16.74
N GLY A 296 -18.04 14.91 -15.81
CA GLY A 296 -16.92 15.83 -15.93
C GLY A 296 -16.08 15.56 -17.17
N PHE A 297 -15.75 14.29 -17.44
CA PHE A 297 -15.08 13.88 -18.68
C PHE A 297 -15.94 14.26 -19.88
N PHE A 298 -17.23 13.89 -19.90
CA PHE A 298 -18.16 14.18 -21.00
C PHE A 298 -18.14 15.67 -21.39
N PHE A 299 -18.32 16.58 -20.43
CA PHE A 299 -18.31 18.01 -20.71
C PHE A 299 -16.95 18.53 -21.18
N ILE A 300 -15.85 18.04 -20.62
CA ILE A 300 -14.51 18.37 -21.12
C ILE A 300 -14.32 17.87 -22.55
N ASN A 301 -14.79 16.67 -22.85
CA ASN A 301 -14.61 16.07 -24.15
C ASN A 301 -15.44 16.77 -25.24
N ILE A 302 -16.59 17.36 -24.89
CA ILE A 302 -17.31 18.26 -25.80
C ILE A 302 -16.37 19.38 -26.29
N THR A 303 -15.66 20.01 -25.36
CA THR A 303 -14.70 21.08 -25.67
C THR A 303 -13.49 20.57 -26.41
N VAL A 304 -12.82 19.51 -25.91
CA VAL A 304 -11.60 18.99 -26.52
C VAL A 304 -11.85 18.55 -27.95
N GLN A 305 -12.90 17.75 -28.21
CA GLN A 305 -13.23 17.31 -29.57
C GLN A 305 -13.79 18.46 -30.43
N GLY A 306 -14.58 19.37 -29.86
CA GLY A 306 -15.15 20.50 -30.60
C GLY A 306 -14.06 21.44 -31.10
N ILE A 307 -13.10 21.78 -30.23
CA ILE A 307 -11.95 22.59 -30.61
C ILE A 307 -11.03 21.83 -31.57
N SER A 308 -10.82 20.52 -31.35
CA SER A 308 -10.04 19.66 -32.26
C SER A 308 -10.58 19.65 -33.69
N LEU A 309 -11.90 19.50 -33.85
CA LEU A 309 -12.55 19.41 -35.15
C LEU A 309 -12.75 20.77 -35.84
N PHE A 310 -13.07 21.81 -35.07
CA PHE A 310 -13.55 23.08 -35.65
C PHE A 310 -12.59 24.25 -35.48
N MET A 311 -11.48 24.14 -34.72
CA MET A 311 -10.53 25.25 -34.58
C MET A 311 -10.06 25.83 -35.93
N PRO A 312 -9.66 25.04 -36.94
CA PRO A 312 -9.26 25.60 -38.22
C PRO A 312 -10.39 26.39 -38.91
N THR A 313 -11.63 25.90 -38.82
CA THR A 313 -12.81 26.59 -39.35
C THR A 313 -13.10 27.89 -38.59
N ILE A 314 -13.07 27.84 -37.25
CA ILE A 314 -13.26 29.01 -36.39
C ILE A 314 -12.22 30.09 -36.70
N LEU A 315 -10.95 29.70 -36.89
CA LEU A 315 -9.86 30.61 -37.23
C LEU A 315 -9.97 31.18 -38.65
N ALA A 316 -10.42 30.38 -39.63
CA ALA A 316 -10.69 30.87 -40.97
C ALA A 316 -11.83 31.92 -40.97
N ASP A 317 -12.87 31.67 -40.17
CA ASP A 317 -14.01 32.58 -39.97
C ASP A 317 -13.66 33.88 -39.21
N LEU A 318 -12.44 33.99 -38.66
CA LEU A 318 -11.88 35.26 -38.17
C LEU A 318 -11.35 36.16 -39.32
N GLY A 319 -11.46 35.72 -40.57
CA GLY A 319 -10.99 36.43 -41.76
C GLY A 319 -9.56 36.07 -42.18
N TRP A 320 -9.04 34.92 -41.72
CA TRP A 320 -7.72 34.44 -42.11
C TRP A 320 -7.80 33.42 -43.25
N THR A 321 -6.78 33.39 -44.10
CA THR A 321 -6.65 32.36 -45.14
C THR A 321 -6.53 30.98 -44.51
N ALA A 322 -6.94 29.92 -45.23
CA ALA A 322 -6.88 28.54 -44.72
C ALA A 322 -5.47 28.18 -44.22
N THR A 323 -4.42 28.53 -44.97
CA THR A 323 -3.02 28.32 -44.56
C THR A 323 -2.66 29.08 -43.28
N LYS A 324 -3.10 30.33 -43.13
CA LYS A 324 -2.82 31.11 -41.92
C LYS A 324 -3.57 30.52 -40.72
N ALA A 325 -4.84 30.15 -40.89
CA ALA A 325 -5.64 29.52 -39.85
C ALA A 325 -5.01 28.20 -39.35
N GLN A 326 -4.47 27.38 -40.26
CA GLN A 326 -3.79 26.13 -39.93
C GLN A 326 -2.46 26.32 -39.21
N LEU A 327 -1.67 27.34 -39.58
CA LEU A 327 -0.44 27.65 -38.84
C LEU A 327 -0.73 28.25 -37.46
N TYR A 328 -1.79 29.04 -37.34
CA TYR A 328 -2.18 29.69 -36.08
C TYR A 328 -2.90 28.73 -35.13
N SER A 329 -3.35 27.56 -35.57
CA SER A 329 -3.84 26.53 -34.64
C SER A 329 -2.70 25.88 -33.85
N VAL A 330 -1.47 25.91 -34.35
CA VAL A 330 -0.31 25.22 -33.77
C VAL A 330 0.08 25.74 -32.38
N PRO A 331 0.26 27.05 -32.13
CA PRO A 331 0.76 27.52 -30.85
C PRO A 331 -0.18 27.23 -29.65
N PRO A 332 -1.52 27.40 -29.74
CA PRO A 332 -2.43 27.00 -28.68
C PRO A 332 -2.27 25.53 -28.27
N TYR A 333 -2.13 24.62 -29.24
CA TYR A 333 -1.94 23.19 -28.98
C TYR A 333 -0.60 22.87 -28.33
N VAL A 334 0.49 23.53 -28.72
CA VAL A 334 1.80 23.38 -28.07
C VAL A 334 1.73 23.82 -26.61
N CYS A 335 1.13 24.98 -26.33
CA CYS A 335 0.93 25.46 -24.96
C CYS A 335 0.08 24.47 -24.14
N ALA A 336 -1.01 23.95 -24.71
CA ALA A 336 -1.87 22.98 -24.07
C ALA A 336 -1.13 21.67 -23.72
N CYS A 337 -0.26 21.19 -24.62
CA CYS A 337 0.56 20.00 -24.38
C CYS A 337 1.50 20.18 -23.18
N VAL A 338 2.28 21.27 -23.15
CA VAL A 338 3.21 21.58 -22.06
C VAL A 338 2.49 21.71 -20.72
N ILE A 339 1.35 22.43 -20.72
CA ILE A 339 0.57 22.66 -19.50
C ILE A 339 -0.11 21.37 -19.02
N ALA A 340 -0.66 20.55 -19.93
CA ALA A 340 -1.28 19.27 -19.57
C ALA A 340 -0.28 18.31 -18.90
N ILE A 341 0.95 18.21 -19.43
CA ILE A 341 2.02 17.40 -18.82
C ILE A 341 2.41 17.98 -17.44
N GLY A 342 2.57 19.31 -17.33
CA GLY A 342 2.90 19.97 -16.08
C GLY A 342 1.84 19.75 -14.98
N ILE A 343 0.55 19.84 -15.33
CA ILE A 343 -0.55 19.58 -14.40
C ILE A 343 -0.59 18.12 -13.99
N ALA A 344 -0.43 17.18 -14.93
CA ALA A 344 -0.39 15.76 -14.61
C ALA A 344 0.70 15.47 -13.57
N PHE A 345 1.90 16.05 -13.74
CA PHE A 345 3.00 15.93 -12.79
C PHE A 345 2.67 16.49 -11.40
N ILE A 346 2.18 17.73 -11.33
CA ILE A 346 1.90 18.41 -10.05
C ILE A 346 0.72 17.75 -9.32
N SER A 347 -0.31 17.34 -10.06
CA SER A 347 -1.51 16.68 -9.54
C SER A 347 -1.17 15.34 -8.88
N ASP A 348 -0.27 14.56 -9.49
CA ASP A 348 0.22 13.30 -8.91
C ASP A 348 1.12 13.53 -7.69
N LYS A 349 2.00 14.54 -7.72
CA LYS A 349 2.89 14.83 -6.58
C LYS A 349 2.13 15.28 -5.33
N THR A 350 1.02 15.99 -5.50
CA THR A 350 0.25 16.57 -4.39
C THR A 350 -0.94 15.72 -3.95
N ASN A 351 -1.32 14.68 -4.71
CA ASN A 351 -2.49 13.84 -4.48
C ASN A 351 -3.83 14.62 -4.35
N ARG A 352 -3.93 15.82 -4.96
CA ARG A 352 -5.06 16.75 -4.82
C ARG A 352 -5.81 17.01 -6.14
N ARG A 353 -6.15 15.93 -6.87
CA ARG A 353 -6.68 15.96 -8.25
C ARG A 353 -7.87 16.89 -8.46
N GLY A 354 -8.86 16.85 -7.55
CA GLY A 354 -10.07 17.66 -7.68
C GLY A 354 -9.80 19.17 -7.72
N ILE A 355 -8.81 19.65 -6.96
CA ILE A 355 -8.47 21.09 -6.91
C ILE A 355 -7.91 21.54 -8.25
N TYR A 356 -6.99 20.77 -8.85
CA TYR A 356 -6.41 21.12 -10.14
C TYR A 356 -7.46 21.13 -11.25
N LEU A 357 -8.41 20.19 -11.23
CA LEU A 357 -9.54 20.17 -12.17
C LEU A 357 -10.44 21.41 -12.03
N ALA A 358 -10.74 21.83 -10.80
CA ALA A 358 -11.57 23.01 -10.54
C ALA A 358 -10.86 24.33 -10.92
N VAL A 359 -9.53 24.41 -10.72
CA VAL A 359 -8.76 25.63 -11.02
C VAL A 359 -8.49 25.77 -12.51
N PHE A 360 -8.09 24.71 -13.21
CA PHE A 360 -7.66 24.83 -14.61
C PHE A 360 -8.80 24.94 -15.61
N THR A 361 -10.03 24.57 -15.27
CA THR A 361 -11.19 24.87 -16.12
C THR A 361 -11.51 26.38 -16.16
N LEU A 362 -11.07 27.19 -15.19
CA LEU A 362 -11.32 28.64 -15.15
C LEU A 362 -10.75 29.39 -16.37
N PRO A 363 -9.50 29.16 -16.83
CA PRO A 363 -9.03 29.64 -18.12
C PRO A 363 -9.97 29.30 -19.28
N ALA A 364 -10.49 28.07 -19.35
CA ALA A 364 -11.37 27.68 -20.45
C ALA A 364 -12.72 28.42 -20.40
N ILE A 365 -13.27 28.66 -19.22
CA ILE A 365 -14.46 29.50 -19.01
C ILE A 365 -14.18 30.92 -19.52
N ALA A 366 -13.07 31.53 -19.09
CA ALA A 366 -12.68 32.87 -19.54
C ALA A 366 -12.49 32.93 -21.07
N GLY A 367 -11.85 31.92 -21.65
CA GLY A 367 -11.64 31.81 -23.08
C GLY A 367 -12.95 31.68 -23.87
N PHE A 368 -13.91 30.88 -23.41
CA PHE A 368 -15.23 30.81 -24.06
C PHE A 368 -16.08 32.07 -23.85
N CYS A 369 -15.95 32.77 -22.72
CA CYS A 369 -16.54 34.10 -22.56
C CYS A 369 -15.98 35.07 -23.61
N ILE A 370 -14.65 35.08 -23.80
CA ILE A 370 -14.02 35.89 -24.85
C ILE A 370 -14.56 35.49 -26.23
N MET A 371 -14.59 34.19 -26.55
CA MET A 371 -15.10 33.73 -27.85
C MET A 371 -16.57 34.07 -28.10
N ARG A 372 -17.39 34.16 -27.04
CA ARG A 372 -18.83 34.43 -27.12
C ARG A 372 -19.18 35.91 -27.28
N TRP A 373 -18.42 36.80 -26.66
CA TRP A 373 -18.76 38.23 -26.58
C TRP A 373 -17.74 39.17 -27.23
N ALA A 374 -16.47 38.79 -27.35
CA ALA A 374 -15.50 39.62 -28.05
C ALA A 374 -15.75 39.59 -29.57
N THR A 375 -15.62 40.74 -30.21
CA THR A 375 -15.78 40.90 -31.66
C THR A 375 -14.45 40.96 -32.38
N ASP A 376 -13.38 41.37 -31.69
CA ASP A 376 -12.04 41.51 -32.24
C ASP A 376 -11.36 40.14 -32.51
N PRO A 377 -10.84 39.89 -33.73
CA PRO A 377 -10.16 38.64 -34.08
C PRO A 377 -8.97 38.27 -33.20
N SER A 378 -8.13 39.24 -32.81
CA SER A 378 -6.93 38.98 -32.00
C SER A 378 -7.31 38.58 -30.58
N THR A 379 -8.34 39.21 -30.03
CA THR A 379 -8.90 38.91 -28.72
C THR A 379 -9.52 37.50 -28.71
N ARG A 380 -10.30 37.14 -29.75
CA ARG A 380 -10.85 35.78 -29.91
C ARG A 380 -9.73 34.73 -30.03
N TYR A 381 -8.65 35.04 -30.74
CA TYR A 381 -7.48 34.16 -30.80
C TYR A 381 -6.83 33.94 -29.44
N GLY A 382 -6.69 34.98 -28.61
CA GLY A 382 -6.27 34.85 -27.21
C GLY A 382 -7.22 33.96 -26.38
N GLY A 383 -8.54 34.04 -26.65
CA GLY A 383 -9.53 33.14 -26.06
C GLY A 383 -9.27 31.65 -26.36
N ILE A 384 -8.78 31.32 -27.56
CA ILE A 384 -8.46 29.93 -27.95
C ILE A 384 -7.28 29.38 -27.14
N PHE A 385 -6.27 30.20 -26.82
CA PHE A 385 -5.19 29.77 -25.90
C PHE A 385 -5.76 29.40 -24.53
N LEU A 386 -6.61 30.25 -23.96
CA LEU A 386 -7.20 29.98 -22.65
C LEU A 386 -8.09 28.73 -22.64
N ILE A 387 -8.85 28.48 -23.72
CA ILE A 387 -9.64 27.27 -23.89
C ILE A 387 -8.76 26.03 -23.92
N THR A 388 -7.73 26.02 -24.77
CA THR A 388 -6.88 24.85 -25.00
C THR A 388 -6.09 24.47 -23.75
N ILE A 389 -5.49 25.45 -23.04
CA ILE A 389 -4.73 25.18 -21.81
C ILE A 389 -5.63 24.73 -20.64
N GLY A 390 -6.90 25.15 -20.62
CA GLY A 390 -7.82 24.81 -19.54
C GLY A 390 -8.58 23.50 -19.72
N ALA A 391 -8.89 23.12 -20.96
CA ALA A 391 -9.71 21.93 -21.23
C ALA A 391 -8.92 20.64 -21.39
N PHE A 392 -7.78 20.68 -22.11
CA PHE A 392 -7.00 19.48 -22.45
C PHE A 392 -6.47 18.67 -21.23
N PRO A 393 -6.08 19.29 -20.11
CA PRO A 393 -5.63 18.55 -18.93
C PRO A 393 -6.73 17.72 -18.23
N GLY A 394 -8.00 18.07 -18.40
CA GLY A 394 -9.04 17.57 -17.50
C GLY A 394 -9.59 16.19 -17.84
N GLY A 395 -9.52 15.74 -19.10
CA GLY A 395 -9.89 14.37 -19.48
C GLY A 395 -9.09 13.31 -18.70
N PRO A 396 -7.73 13.34 -18.78
CA PRO A 396 -6.86 12.51 -17.93
C PRO A 396 -7.15 12.68 -16.44
N GLY A 397 -7.41 13.92 -15.98
CA GLY A 397 -7.63 14.21 -14.58
C GLY A 397 -8.88 13.53 -14.00
N PHE A 398 -10.02 13.56 -14.71
CA PHE A 398 -11.25 12.88 -14.26
C PHE A 398 -11.13 11.36 -14.31
N LEU A 399 -10.50 10.81 -15.34
CA LEU A 399 -10.24 9.37 -15.44
C LEU A 399 -9.37 8.89 -14.26
N ALA A 400 -8.30 9.62 -13.98
CA ALA A 400 -7.41 9.37 -12.86
C ALA A 400 -8.17 9.49 -11.52
N TRP A 401 -9.01 10.50 -11.35
CA TRP A 401 -9.77 10.70 -10.12
C TRP A 401 -10.77 9.55 -9.85
N ALA A 402 -11.46 9.06 -10.88
CA ALA A 402 -12.35 7.90 -10.77
C ALA A 402 -11.58 6.62 -10.40
N ALA A 403 -10.46 6.35 -11.07
CA ALA A 403 -9.64 5.16 -10.82
C ALA A 403 -9.16 5.06 -9.36
N ASN A 404 -8.78 6.20 -8.76
CA ASN A 404 -8.33 6.27 -7.37
C ASN A 404 -9.44 6.07 -6.33
N ASN A 405 -10.70 6.34 -6.70
CA ASN A 405 -11.86 6.18 -5.80
C ASN A 405 -12.60 4.84 -5.99
N ALA A 406 -12.09 3.98 -6.88
CA ALA A 406 -12.60 2.63 -7.07
C ALA A 406 -11.80 1.61 -6.23
N ALA A 407 -12.51 0.91 -5.34
CA ALA A 407 -11.95 -0.10 -4.44
C ALA A 407 -11.96 -1.49 -5.09
N GLY A 408 -10.78 -2.08 -5.27
CA GLY A 408 -10.59 -3.39 -5.89
C GLY A 408 -10.15 -3.32 -7.37
N PRO A 409 -9.26 -4.21 -7.85
CA PRO A 409 -8.81 -4.26 -9.24
C PRO A 409 -9.95 -4.36 -10.25
N ALA A 410 -10.90 -5.28 -10.06
CA ALA A 410 -12.02 -5.47 -10.99
C ALA A 410 -12.97 -4.25 -11.03
N VAL A 411 -13.33 -3.70 -9.87
CA VAL A 411 -14.19 -2.49 -9.80
C VAL A 411 -13.50 -1.30 -10.44
N ARG A 412 -12.18 -1.13 -10.27
CA ARG A 412 -11.41 -0.06 -10.91
C ARG A 412 -11.36 -0.21 -12.43
N SER A 413 -11.17 -1.43 -12.93
CA SER A 413 -11.22 -1.71 -14.37
C SER A 413 -12.59 -1.33 -14.96
N VAL A 414 -13.68 -1.71 -14.29
CA VAL A 414 -15.02 -1.33 -14.75
C VAL A 414 -15.27 0.18 -14.61
N SER A 415 -14.81 0.81 -13.52
CA SER A 415 -14.98 2.25 -13.28
C SER A 415 -14.27 3.09 -14.34
N THR A 416 -13.04 2.73 -14.70
CA THR A 416 -12.27 3.43 -15.73
C THR A 416 -12.90 3.25 -17.11
N ALA A 417 -13.29 2.02 -17.47
CA ALA A 417 -14.02 1.76 -18.72
C ALA A 417 -15.34 2.57 -18.79
N TYR A 418 -16.16 2.51 -17.74
CA TYR A 418 -17.44 3.24 -17.66
C TYR A 418 -17.27 4.76 -17.85
N VAL A 419 -16.27 5.35 -17.18
CA VAL A 419 -15.99 6.80 -17.28
C VAL A 419 -15.54 7.17 -18.69
N VAL A 420 -14.69 6.36 -19.34
CA VAL A 420 -14.24 6.62 -20.71
C VAL A 420 -15.39 6.46 -21.71
N THR A 421 -16.20 5.39 -21.60
CA THR A 421 -17.33 5.16 -22.50
C THR A 421 -18.33 6.33 -22.46
N LEU A 422 -18.74 6.75 -21.25
CA LEU A 422 -19.64 7.91 -21.11
C LEU A 422 -18.96 9.23 -21.50
N GLY A 423 -17.69 9.41 -21.16
CA GLY A 423 -16.93 10.59 -21.55
C GLY A 423 -16.83 10.74 -23.07
N THR A 424 -16.69 9.63 -23.80
CA THR A 424 -16.57 9.61 -25.26
C THR A 424 -17.86 10.00 -25.97
N ALA A 425 -19.04 9.78 -25.36
CA ALA A 425 -20.30 10.30 -25.88
C ALA A 425 -20.29 11.84 -26.02
N GLY A 426 -19.44 12.55 -25.27
CA GLY A 426 -19.22 13.99 -25.43
C GLY A 426 -18.68 14.37 -26.81
N GLY A 427 -17.94 13.47 -27.46
CA GLY A 427 -17.48 13.64 -28.85
C GLY A 427 -18.64 13.70 -29.84
N ILE A 428 -19.72 12.96 -29.60
CA ILE A 428 -20.94 13.07 -30.42
C ILE A 428 -21.54 14.45 -30.23
N VAL A 429 -21.69 14.96 -29.01
CA VAL A 429 -22.25 16.32 -28.83
C VAL A 429 -21.33 17.39 -29.41
N ALA A 430 -20.01 17.21 -29.32
CA ALA A 430 -19.00 18.12 -29.87
C ALA A 430 -19.19 18.38 -31.37
N THR A 431 -19.54 17.34 -32.14
CA THR A 431 -19.76 17.50 -33.59
C THR A 431 -20.94 18.39 -33.89
N TRP A 432 -21.88 18.59 -32.96
CA TRP A 432 -23.08 19.41 -33.13
C TRP A 432 -22.98 20.79 -32.48
N THR A 433 -21.90 21.10 -31.76
CA THR A 433 -21.75 22.43 -31.14
C THR A 433 -21.49 23.51 -32.20
N TYR A 434 -20.83 23.17 -33.30
CA TYR A 434 -20.48 24.13 -34.35
C TYR A 434 -21.19 23.75 -35.66
N THR A 435 -22.28 24.46 -35.95
CA THR A 435 -23.08 24.27 -37.17
C THR A 435 -22.90 25.46 -38.10
N ARG A 436 -23.11 25.23 -39.40
CA ARG A 436 -22.96 26.29 -40.42
C ARG A 436 -23.94 27.44 -40.23
N SER A 437 -25.14 27.17 -39.72
CA SER A 437 -26.14 28.20 -39.42
C SER A 437 -25.74 29.16 -38.29
N ASP A 438 -24.80 28.75 -37.44
CA ASP A 438 -24.30 29.55 -36.31
C ASP A 438 -23.00 30.32 -36.68
N ALA A 439 -22.40 30.04 -37.84
CA ALA A 439 -21.21 30.71 -38.34
C ALA A 439 -21.48 32.18 -38.72
N PRO A 440 -20.47 33.07 -38.72
CA PRO A 440 -19.05 32.86 -38.35
C PRO A 440 -18.77 33.13 -36.85
N ARG A 441 -19.78 33.58 -36.09
CA ARG A 441 -19.60 33.97 -34.68
C ARG A 441 -19.83 32.82 -33.70
N TYR A 442 -20.52 31.78 -34.11
CA TYR A 442 -20.81 30.58 -33.33
C TYR A 442 -21.35 30.85 -31.90
N PRO A 443 -22.32 31.77 -31.71
CA PRO A 443 -22.80 32.12 -30.39
C PRO A 443 -23.40 30.92 -29.65
N THR A 444 -24.11 30.04 -30.36
CA THR A 444 -24.71 28.82 -29.77
C THR A 444 -23.61 27.85 -29.36
N GLY A 445 -22.66 27.58 -30.26
CA GLY A 445 -21.55 26.67 -29.99
C GLY A 445 -20.64 27.10 -28.84
N HIS A 446 -20.30 28.38 -28.78
CA HIS A 446 -19.53 28.95 -27.68
C HIS A 446 -20.32 28.93 -26.37
N THR A 447 -21.65 29.14 -26.40
CA THR A 447 -22.49 29.08 -25.20
C THR A 447 -22.60 27.65 -24.66
N ILE A 448 -22.79 26.65 -25.53
CA ILE A 448 -22.85 25.23 -25.12
C ILE A 448 -21.53 24.84 -24.43
N ASN A 449 -20.40 25.22 -25.01
CA ASN A 449 -19.09 24.90 -24.44
C ASN A 449 -18.81 25.69 -23.15
N LEU A 450 -19.20 26.97 -23.08
CA LEU A 450 -19.11 27.76 -21.85
C LEU A 450 -19.91 27.12 -20.71
N ALA A 451 -21.17 26.77 -20.97
CA ALA A 451 -22.01 26.07 -20.01
C ALA A 451 -21.38 24.73 -19.60
N GLY A 452 -20.85 23.97 -20.57
CA GLY A 452 -20.11 22.73 -20.31
C GLY A 452 -18.93 22.94 -19.36
N GLN A 453 -18.09 23.95 -19.56
CA GLN A 453 -16.96 24.24 -18.68
C GLN A 453 -17.39 24.74 -17.29
N ILE A 454 -18.48 25.50 -17.19
CA ILE A 454 -19.07 25.84 -15.88
C ILE A 454 -19.54 24.57 -15.17
N CYS A 455 -20.21 23.65 -15.87
CA CYS A 455 -20.60 22.36 -15.32
C CYS A 455 -19.38 21.54 -14.86
N VAL A 456 -18.28 21.56 -15.61
CA VAL A 456 -17.01 20.93 -15.19
C VAL A 456 -16.52 21.49 -13.86
N CYS A 457 -16.49 22.82 -13.72
CA CYS A 457 -16.09 23.48 -12.47
C CYS A 457 -17.00 23.08 -11.31
N LEU A 458 -18.32 23.14 -11.52
CA LEU A 458 -19.31 22.77 -10.51
C LEU A 458 -19.20 21.28 -10.11
N LEU A 459 -19.01 20.38 -11.07
CA LEU A 459 -18.82 18.95 -10.82
C LEU A 459 -17.51 18.67 -10.09
N ALA A 460 -16.43 19.39 -10.41
CA ALA A 460 -15.16 19.27 -9.69
C ALA A 460 -15.29 19.75 -8.24
N VAL A 461 -15.92 20.92 -8.02
CA VAL A 461 -16.18 21.44 -6.67
C VAL A 461 -17.11 20.52 -5.89
N PHE A 462 -18.21 20.06 -6.50
CA PHE A 462 -19.11 19.08 -5.91
C PHE A 462 -18.39 17.79 -5.55
N GLY A 463 -17.56 17.26 -6.45
CA GLY A 463 -16.76 16.06 -6.21
C GLY A 463 -15.81 16.22 -5.01
N ILE A 464 -15.17 17.38 -4.85
CA ILE A 464 -14.34 17.69 -3.68
C ILE A 464 -15.18 17.69 -2.40
N ILE A 465 -16.32 18.39 -2.41
CA ILE A 465 -17.21 18.50 -1.24
C ILE A 465 -17.76 17.13 -0.87
N TYR A 466 -18.23 16.37 -1.85
CA TYR A 466 -18.76 15.02 -1.68
C TYR A 466 -17.69 14.08 -1.11
N CYS A 467 -16.48 14.06 -1.66
CA CYS A 467 -15.40 13.21 -1.15
C CYS A 467 -15.02 13.59 0.29
N LYS A 468 -14.94 14.89 0.61
CA LYS A 468 -14.70 15.36 1.99
C LYS A 468 -15.81 14.93 2.94
N TRP A 469 -17.07 15.08 2.52
CA TRP A 469 -18.23 14.68 3.32
C TRP A 469 -18.28 13.17 3.52
N GLU A 470 -18.12 12.39 2.46
CA GLU A 470 -18.15 10.92 2.50
C GLU A 470 -16.99 10.36 3.34
N ASN A 471 -15.80 10.96 3.27
CA ASN A 471 -14.68 10.63 4.17
C ASN A 471 -15.06 10.94 5.63
N ARG A 472 -15.62 12.11 5.92
CA ARG A 472 -16.09 12.47 7.27
C ARG A 472 -17.18 11.53 7.78
N GLN A 473 -18.08 11.04 6.92
CA GLN A 473 -19.09 10.03 7.32
C GLN A 473 -18.46 8.67 7.62
N ARG A 474 -17.36 8.30 6.95
CA ARG A 474 -16.59 7.08 7.23
C ARG A 474 -15.81 7.21 8.53
N ASP A 475 -15.18 8.37 8.78
CA ASP A 475 -14.47 8.66 10.03
C ASP A 475 -15.42 8.64 11.24
N MET A 476 -16.71 8.96 11.04
CA MET A 476 -17.76 8.89 12.05
C MET A 476 -18.43 7.49 12.18
N GLY A 477 -17.96 6.45 11.48
CA GLY A 477 -18.54 5.10 11.50
C GLY A 477 -19.92 4.95 10.84
N LYS A 478 -20.49 6.01 10.27
CA LYS A 478 -21.86 6.01 9.70
C LYS A 478 -21.99 5.20 8.40
N ARG A 479 -20.88 4.74 7.84
CA ARG A 479 -20.82 3.94 6.60
C ARG A 479 -20.44 2.48 6.86
N ASP A 480 -20.33 2.05 8.11
CA ASP A 480 -19.91 0.70 8.48
C ASP A 480 -20.90 -0.39 8.02
N HIS A 481 -22.19 -0.03 7.84
CA HIS A 481 -23.19 -0.91 7.22
C HIS A 481 -22.82 -1.36 5.80
N ARG A 482 -21.99 -0.59 5.07
CA ARG A 482 -21.50 -0.97 3.73
C ARG A 482 -20.48 -2.11 3.78
N LEU A 483 -20.07 -2.53 4.98
CA LEU A 483 -19.24 -3.71 5.24
C LEU A 483 -20.08 -4.99 5.45
N GLN A 484 -21.42 -4.89 5.54
CA GLN A 484 -22.30 -5.98 5.99
C GLN A 484 -22.82 -6.94 4.89
N GLY A 485 -22.45 -6.77 3.62
CA GLY A 485 -22.97 -7.56 2.48
C GLY A 485 -22.06 -8.65 1.89
N ASN A 486 -20.85 -8.85 2.40
CA ASN A 486 -19.86 -9.81 1.89
C ASN A 486 -19.64 -11.00 2.85
N ARG A 487 -20.71 -11.63 3.35
CA ARG A 487 -20.62 -12.93 4.04
C ARG A 487 -21.32 -14.02 3.20
N PRO A 488 -20.64 -15.12 2.81
CA PRO A 488 -21.32 -16.33 2.36
C PRO A 488 -21.76 -17.22 3.55
N VAL A 489 -22.83 -17.99 3.30
CA VAL A 489 -23.48 -18.99 4.17
C VAL A 489 -22.72 -20.33 4.11
N ALA A 490 -22.77 -21.07 5.23
CA ALA A 490 -22.00 -22.26 5.54
C ALA A 490 -22.26 -23.48 4.63
N SER A 491 -21.27 -23.83 3.82
CA SER A 491 -20.82 -25.22 3.59
C SER A 491 -19.30 -25.20 3.71
N SER A 492 -18.78 -25.78 4.80
CA SER A 492 -17.36 -25.76 5.25
C SER A 492 -16.74 -24.35 5.36
N PRO A 493 -16.45 -23.86 6.57
CA PRO A 493 -16.67 -22.47 6.93
C PRO A 493 -15.55 -21.56 6.42
N VAL A 494 -15.59 -21.18 5.14
CA VAL A 494 -14.99 -19.92 4.66
C VAL A 494 -15.98 -18.80 5.01
N PHE A 495 -16.33 -18.76 6.29
CA PHE A 495 -17.22 -17.82 6.96
C PHE A 495 -16.53 -16.50 6.96
N CYS A 496 -17.19 -15.42 6.51
CA CYS A 496 -16.41 -14.21 6.45
C CYS A 496 -15.28 -14.34 5.38
N SER A 497 -14.16 -13.70 5.57
CA SER A 497 -13.90 -13.26 6.91
C SER A 497 -12.91 -12.19 6.94
N PRO A 498 -13.21 -11.26 7.84
CA PRO A 498 -13.43 -9.83 7.64
C PRO A 498 -12.67 -9.33 6.41
N PHE A 499 -11.72 -8.41 6.55
CA PHE A 499 -10.42 -8.81 6.02
C PHE A 499 -10.10 -10.18 6.64
N LEU A 500 -9.31 -11.05 6.01
CA LEU A 500 -8.50 -11.98 6.80
C LEU A 500 -7.49 -11.10 7.55
N THR A 501 -8.01 -10.24 8.45
CA THR A 501 -7.34 -9.70 9.60
C THR A 501 -7.11 -10.97 10.37
N MET A 502 -5.97 -11.61 10.07
CA MET A 502 -5.14 -12.20 11.11
C MET A 502 -5.54 -11.51 12.41
N THR A 503 -6.31 -12.20 13.23
CA THR A 503 -6.82 -11.60 14.46
C THR A 503 -5.63 -11.59 15.39
N VAL A 504 -4.92 -10.47 15.39
CA VAL A 504 -3.76 -10.30 16.24
C VAL A 504 -4.28 -9.73 17.54
N THR A 505 -4.33 -10.59 18.55
CA THR A 505 -4.54 -10.18 19.93
C THR A 505 -3.18 -9.99 20.57
N VAL A 506 -2.93 -8.81 21.11
CA VAL A 506 -1.66 -8.47 21.77
C VAL A 506 -1.91 -8.33 23.26
N VAL A 507 -1.09 -8.99 24.08
CA VAL A 507 -1.11 -8.86 25.54
C VAL A 507 0.16 -8.11 25.97
N LEU A 508 -0.01 -6.87 26.46
CA LEU A 508 1.10 -6.00 26.88
C LEU A 508 1.00 -5.66 28.37
N GLY A 509 2.14 -5.43 29.01
CA GLY A 509 2.19 -5.00 30.41
C GLY A 509 2.07 -3.49 30.48
N ALA A 510 1.19 -2.98 31.33
CA ALA A 510 0.92 -1.55 31.42
C ALA A 510 1.74 -0.81 32.50
N GLN A 511 2.54 -1.53 33.29
CA GLN A 511 3.30 -0.99 34.43
C GLN A 511 4.80 -1.32 34.25
N TRP A 512 5.50 -1.78 35.30
CA TRP A 512 6.93 -2.15 35.30
C TRP A 512 7.17 -3.68 35.27
N GLY A 513 6.27 -4.44 34.65
CA GLY A 513 6.40 -5.89 34.52
C GLY A 513 5.68 -6.65 35.63
N ASP A 514 5.64 -7.97 35.47
CA ASP A 514 5.03 -8.90 36.43
C ASP A 514 3.54 -8.68 36.73
N GLU A 515 2.80 -8.05 35.79
CA GLU A 515 1.36 -7.80 35.91
C GLU A 515 0.50 -9.06 35.74
N GLY A 516 1.09 -10.25 35.60
CA GLY A 516 0.35 -11.49 35.38
C GLY A 516 -0.11 -11.70 33.93
N LYS A 517 0.64 -11.16 32.95
CA LYS A 517 0.39 -11.36 31.50
C LYS A 517 0.24 -12.82 31.11
N GLY A 518 1.07 -13.69 31.69
CA GLY A 518 1.11 -15.12 31.39
C GLY A 518 -0.24 -15.81 31.58
N LYS A 519 -1.00 -15.45 32.61
CA LYS A 519 -2.33 -16.04 32.87
C LYS A 519 -3.32 -15.70 31.76
N LEU A 520 -3.36 -14.44 31.32
CA LEU A 520 -4.24 -14.06 30.22
C LEU A 520 -3.75 -14.62 28.90
N ALA A 521 -2.43 -14.64 28.68
CA ALA A 521 -1.84 -15.25 27.50
C ALA A 521 -2.19 -16.74 27.41
N ASP A 522 -2.13 -17.50 28.51
CA ASP A 522 -2.58 -18.90 28.57
C ASP A 522 -4.07 -19.05 28.21
N ILE A 523 -4.94 -18.25 28.84
CA ILE A 523 -6.39 -18.27 28.54
C ILE A 523 -6.67 -18.01 27.06
N LEU A 524 -5.99 -17.03 26.45
CA LEU A 524 -6.16 -16.66 25.04
C LEU A 524 -5.43 -17.62 24.08
N ALA A 525 -4.38 -18.29 24.56
CA ALA A 525 -3.59 -19.23 23.75
C ALA A 525 -4.39 -20.47 23.37
N HIS A 526 -5.38 -20.86 24.17
CA HIS A 526 -6.29 -21.96 23.83
C HIS A 526 -7.12 -21.71 22.58
N GLU A 527 -7.41 -20.44 22.28
CA GLU A 527 -8.13 -20.06 21.05
C GLU A 527 -7.19 -19.67 19.91
N SER A 528 -5.88 -19.67 20.14
CA SER A 528 -4.88 -19.19 19.20
C SER A 528 -4.18 -20.33 18.47
N GLN A 529 -3.93 -20.13 17.17
CA GLN A 529 -3.22 -21.10 16.34
C GLN A 529 -1.72 -20.82 16.31
N ILE A 530 -1.34 -19.55 16.51
CA ILE A 530 0.06 -19.14 16.63
C ILE A 530 0.21 -18.23 17.85
N CYS A 531 1.21 -18.50 18.68
CA CYS A 531 1.64 -17.64 19.77
C CYS A 531 3.04 -17.09 19.46
N CYS A 532 3.20 -15.78 19.53
CA CYS A 532 4.40 -15.08 19.11
C CYS A 532 5.01 -14.28 20.25
N ARG A 533 6.35 -14.30 20.34
CA ARG A 533 7.14 -13.32 21.09
C ARG A 533 7.77 -12.34 20.11
N ALA A 534 7.53 -11.04 20.30
CA ALA A 534 7.98 -10.03 19.35
C ALA A 534 9.34 -9.40 19.68
N GLN A 535 9.66 -9.32 20.97
CA GLN A 535 10.78 -8.55 21.50
C GLN A 535 11.27 -9.13 22.83
N GLY A 536 12.40 -8.59 23.31
CA GLY A 536 13.05 -9.04 24.53
C GLY A 536 13.83 -10.34 24.32
N GLY A 537 14.22 -10.98 25.41
CA GLY A 537 14.91 -12.25 25.39
C GLY A 537 14.44 -13.16 26.54
N ASN A 538 15.34 -14.00 27.03
CA ASN A 538 15.13 -14.85 28.20
C ASN A 538 15.12 -14.07 29.53
N ASN A 539 15.09 -12.73 29.50
CA ASN A 539 14.96 -11.84 30.66
C ASN A 539 13.51 -11.58 31.07
N ALA A 540 12.55 -11.91 30.21
CA ALA A 540 11.16 -12.03 30.60
C ALA A 540 10.88 -13.51 30.90
N GLY A 541 10.06 -13.77 31.91
CA GLY A 541 9.61 -15.12 32.22
C GLY A 541 8.33 -15.08 33.04
N HIS A 542 7.57 -16.16 32.94
CA HIS A 542 6.34 -16.33 33.70
C HIS A 542 6.03 -17.82 33.86
N THR A 543 5.25 -18.11 34.89
CA THR A 543 4.85 -19.47 35.23
C THR A 543 3.39 -19.68 34.84
N ILE A 544 3.09 -20.83 34.21
CA ILE A 544 1.74 -21.26 33.86
C ILE A 544 1.45 -22.56 34.59
N VAL A 545 0.26 -22.67 35.18
CA VAL A 545 -0.24 -23.91 35.76
C VAL A 545 -1.33 -24.45 34.86
N ALA A 546 -1.09 -25.60 34.22
CA ALA A 546 -2.04 -26.26 33.33
C ALA A 546 -2.13 -27.76 33.66
N ASN A 547 -3.36 -28.26 33.80
CA ASN A 547 -3.63 -29.66 34.20
C ASN A 547 -2.92 -30.10 35.49
N GLY A 548 -2.74 -29.17 36.45
CA GLY A 548 -2.03 -29.42 37.71
C GLY A 548 -0.50 -29.47 37.61
N ILE A 549 0.07 -29.22 36.43
CA ILE A 549 1.52 -29.16 36.20
C ILE A 549 1.94 -27.70 36.02
N THR A 550 3.05 -27.34 36.63
CA THR A 550 3.64 -25.99 36.59
C THR A 550 4.74 -25.95 35.51
N TYR A 551 4.63 -24.99 34.58
CA TYR A 551 5.57 -24.76 33.49
C TYR A 551 6.16 -23.36 33.57
N ASP A 552 7.48 -23.27 33.50
CA ASP A 552 8.20 -21.99 33.52
C ASP A 552 8.69 -21.62 32.11
N PHE A 553 8.13 -20.55 31.56
CA PHE A 553 8.47 -20.01 30.24
C PHE A 553 9.38 -18.79 30.38
N HIS A 554 10.37 -18.69 29.49
CA HIS A 554 11.28 -17.55 29.36
C HIS A 554 11.29 -16.98 27.94
N ILE A 555 11.94 -17.64 26.98
CA ILE A 555 11.92 -17.18 25.58
C ILE A 555 10.81 -17.87 24.78
N LEU A 556 10.43 -19.09 25.16
CA LEU A 556 9.36 -19.80 24.49
C LEU A 556 8.01 -19.13 24.79
N PRO A 557 7.18 -18.89 23.77
CA PRO A 557 5.82 -18.42 23.99
C PRO A 557 5.01 -19.44 24.80
N SER A 558 4.14 -18.94 25.68
CA SER A 558 3.22 -19.71 26.52
C SER A 558 2.26 -20.62 25.74
N GLY A 559 2.02 -20.32 24.46
CA GLY A 559 1.17 -21.11 23.59
C GLY A 559 1.60 -22.57 23.45
N LEU A 560 2.83 -22.93 23.82
CA LEU A 560 3.33 -24.30 23.77
C LEU A 560 2.52 -25.27 24.64
N VAL A 561 1.88 -24.78 25.71
CA VAL A 561 0.96 -25.56 26.56
C VAL A 561 -0.24 -26.08 25.75
N ASN A 562 -0.69 -25.33 24.74
CA ASN A 562 -1.74 -25.77 23.83
C ASN A 562 -1.12 -26.68 22.73
N PRO A 563 -1.46 -27.98 22.65
CA PRO A 563 -0.83 -28.93 21.72
C PRO A 563 -0.94 -28.55 20.23
N GLY A 564 -1.99 -27.81 19.85
CA GLY A 564 -2.23 -27.38 18.48
C GLY A 564 -1.60 -26.04 18.08
N CYS A 565 -0.94 -25.35 19.01
CA CYS A 565 -0.43 -24.00 18.80
C CYS A 565 1.02 -24.02 18.30
N ILE A 566 1.29 -23.22 17.27
CA ILE A 566 2.63 -22.94 16.75
C ILE A 566 3.24 -21.77 17.54
N ASN A 567 4.50 -21.87 17.89
CA ASN A 567 5.19 -20.91 18.75
C ASN A 567 6.33 -20.23 17.97
N VAL A 568 6.28 -18.91 17.87
CA VAL A 568 7.22 -18.12 17.05
C VAL A 568 8.00 -17.14 17.90
N ILE A 569 9.33 -17.21 17.83
CA ILE A 569 10.24 -16.21 18.38
C ILE A 569 10.63 -15.25 17.27
N GLY A 570 10.15 -14.01 17.37
CA GLY A 570 10.24 -13.00 16.31
C GLY A 570 11.61 -12.36 16.13
N SER A 571 11.79 -11.68 15.00
CA SER A 571 13.03 -10.98 14.60
C SER A 571 13.41 -9.82 15.55
N GLY A 572 12.46 -9.31 16.31
CA GLY A 572 12.71 -8.31 17.34
C GLY A 572 13.34 -8.87 18.61
N CYS A 573 13.29 -10.18 18.84
CA CYS A 573 13.88 -10.85 19.99
C CYS A 573 15.41 -10.98 19.89
N VAL A 574 16.03 -11.14 21.05
CA VAL A 574 17.42 -11.57 21.22
C VAL A 574 17.43 -12.93 21.92
N VAL A 575 18.12 -13.91 21.34
CA VAL A 575 17.98 -15.32 21.75
C VAL A 575 19.34 -15.87 22.17
N HIS A 576 19.40 -16.35 23.41
CA HIS A 576 20.53 -17.12 23.90
C HIS A 576 20.29 -18.61 23.62
N VAL A 577 20.99 -19.16 22.63
CA VAL A 577 20.77 -20.54 22.13
C VAL A 577 20.91 -21.61 23.22
N PRO A 578 21.94 -21.59 24.10
CA PRO A 578 22.03 -22.55 25.20
C PRO A 578 20.85 -22.47 26.18
N SER A 579 20.34 -21.27 26.48
CA SER A 579 19.16 -21.14 27.34
C SER A 579 17.89 -21.64 26.67
N PHE A 580 17.73 -21.42 25.36
CA PHE A 580 16.61 -21.94 24.60
C PHE A 580 16.52 -23.47 24.72
N PHE A 581 17.62 -24.20 24.51
CA PHE A 581 17.62 -25.66 24.65
C PHE A 581 17.41 -26.14 26.09
N LYS A 582 17.96 -25.43 27.09
CA LYS A 582 17.70 -25.76 28.51
C LYS A 582 16.21 -25.62 28.86
N GLU A 583 15.57 -24.55 28.37
CA GLU A 583 14.14 -24.33 28.55
C GLU A 583 13.32 -25.41 27.84
N LEU A 584 13.69 -25.75 26.60
CA LEU A 584 13.07 -26.80 25.82
C LEU A 584 13.09 -28.16 26.55
N GLU A 585 14.28 -28.60 27.00
CA GLU A 585 14.45 -29.86 27.74
C GLU A 585 13.65 -29.89 29.05
N ALA A 586 13.55 -28.74 29.74
CA ALA A 586 12.77 -28.64 30.97
C ALA A 586 11.27 -28.80 30.72
N LEU A 587 10.76 -28.25 29.61
CA LEU A 587 9.35 -28.37 29.23
C LEU A 587 9.01 -29.79 28.75
N GLU A 588 9.89 -30.43 27.99
CA GLU A 588 9.73 -31.83 27.54
C GLU A 588 9.71 -32.82 28.71
N LYS A 589 10.54 -32.60 29.74
CA LYS A 589 10.53 -33.41 30.98
C LYS A 589 9.19 -33.36 31.72
N HIS A 590 8.45 -32.25 31.60
CA HIS A 590 7.11 -32.10 32.15
C HIS A 590 6.01 -32.61 31.19
N GLY A 591 6.38 -33.23 30.06
CA GLY A 591 5.46 -33.88 29.13
C GLY A 591 4.94 -32.99 28.00
N LEU A 592 5.49 -31.79 27.79
CA LEU A 592 5.12 -30.96 26.64
C LEU A 592 5.78 -31.47 25.36
N ASN A 593 4.96 -31.75 24.34
CA ASN A 593 5.44 -32.10 23.00
C ASN A 593 5.93 -30.84 22.27
N THR A 594 7.20 -30.76 21.90
CA THR A 594 7.79 -29.57 21.26
C THR A 594 7.98 -29.73 19.74
N ASP A 595 7.84 -30.96 19.23
CA ASP A 595 8.26 -31.37 17.90
C ASP A 595 7.49 -30.65 16.78
N GLY A 596 8.22 -29.92 15.94
CA GLY A 596 7.66 -29.22 14.77
C GLY A 596 6.74 -28.04 15.11
N ARG A 597 6.74 -27.56 16.36
CA ARG A 597 5.84 -26.48 16.82
C ARG A 597 6.56 -25.19 17.20
N ILE A 598 7.89 -25.16 17.16
CA ILE A 598 8.69 -24.01 17.61
C ILE A 598 9.49 -23.48 16.44
N PHE A 599 9.38 -22.19 16.20
CA PHE A 599 10.05 -21.50 15.10
C PHE A 599 10.75 -20.24 15.60
N ILE A 600 12.00 -20.05 15.19
CA ILE A 600 12.83 -18.90 15.50
C ILE A 600 13.09 -18.16 14.19
N SER A 601 12.90 -16.85 14.21
CA SER A 601 13.24 -16.00 13.08
C SER A 601 14.73 -16.08 12.74
N ASP A 602 15.03 -16.34 11.47
CA ASP A 602 16.36 -16.21 10.86
C ASP A 602 17.01 -14.83 11.10
N ARG A 603 16.20 -13.80 11.36
CA ARG A 603 16.62 -12.41 11.60
C ARG A 603 16.74 -12.05 13.09
N ALA A 604 16.35 -12.94 14.02
CA ALA A 604 16.56 -12.73 15.45
C ALA A 604 18.07 -12.64 15.75
N HIS A 605 18.44 -11.77 16.70
CA HIS A 605 19.86 -11.63 17.09
C HIS A 605 20.25 -12.66 18.14
N VAL A 606 21.51 -13.08 18.11
CA VAL A 606 22.03 -14.11 19.01
C VAL A 606 22.70 -13.45 20.20
N VAL A 607 22.28 -13.85 21.39
CA VAL A 607 22.99 -13.54 22.63
C VAL A 607 24.09 -14.60 22.79
N PHE A 608 25.33 -14.16 23.02
CA PHE A 608 26.49 -15.00 23.29
C PHE A 608 26.94 -14.84 24.74
N ASP A 609 27.80 -15.74 25.21
CA ASP A 609 28.31 -15.66 26.59
C ASP A 609 29.07 -14.34 26.82
N VAL A 610 29.79 -13.84 25.81
CA VAL A 610 30.47 -12.53 25.88
C VAL A 610 29.49 -11.39 26.16
N HIS A 611 28.26 -11.44 25.62
CA HIS A 611 27.25 -10.42 25.89
C HIS A 611 26.80 -10.47 27.36
N GLN A 612 26.66 -11.66 27.96
CA GLN A 612 26.28 -11.81 29.37
C GLN A 612 27.37 -11.30 30.31
N MET A 613 28.64 -11.60 30.00
CA MET A 613 29.78 -11.10 30.76
C MET A 613 29.86 -9.58 30.70
N VAL A 614 29.71 -9.00 29.50
CA VAL A 614 29.71 -7.54 29.31
C VAL A 614 28.55 -6.87 30.06
N ASP A 615 27.35 -7.44 30.05
CA ASP A 615 26.20 -6.92 30.83
C ASP A 615 26.52 -6.86 32.33
N GLY A 616 27.19 -7.90 32.85
CA GLY A 616 27.67 -7.92 34.22
C GLY A 616 28.75 -6.86 34.52
N LEU A 617 29.68 -6.62 33.59
CA LEU A 617 30.74 -5.62 33.73
C LEU A 617 30.20 -4.19 33.66
N GLU A 618 29.27 -3.91 32.73
CA GLU A 618 28.62 -2.60 32.61
C GLU A 618 27.84 -2.22 33.88
N GLU A 619 27.16 -3.18 34.52
CA GLU A 619 26.49 -2.95 35.81
C GLU A 619 27.48 -2.66 36.95
N VAL A 620 28.67 -3.27 36.94
CA VAL A 620 29.72 -3.00 37.93
C VAL A 620 30.32 -1.60 37.73
N GLU A 621 30.54 -1.20 36.47
CA GLU A 621 31.05 0.13 36.10
C GLU A 621 30.10 1.24 36.56
N LEU A 622 28.78 1.02 36.51
CA LEU A 622 27.77 1.98 36.94
C LEU A 622 27.70 2.18 38.46
N GLY A 623 28.22 1.25 39.27
CA GLY A 623 28.25 1.35 40.74
C GLY A 623 26.88 1.68 41.34
N GLY A 624 26.77 2.83 42.03
CA GLY A 624 25.51 3.29 42.63
C GLY A 624 24.41 3.70 41.63
N GLY A 625 24.75 3.88 40.35
CA GLY A 625 23.82 4.13 39.25
C GLY A 625 23.34 2.87 38.54
N MET A 626 23.53 1.69 39.13
CA MET A 626 23.14 0.41 38.54
C MET A 626 21.67 0.38 38.11
N ILE A 627 21.43 -0.12 36.90
CA ILE A 627 20.08 -0.26 36.35
C ILE A 627 19.36 -1.41 37.05
N GLY A 628 20.10 -2.46 37.42
CA GLY A 628 19.56 -3.70 37.97
C GLY A 628 19.20 -4.68 36.88
N THR A 629 20.06 -4.84 35.86
CA THR A 629 19.79 -5.76 34.74
C THR A 629 19.71 -7.21 35.21
N THR A 630 19.18 -8.07 34.33
CA THR A 630 19.12 -9.52 34.59
C THR A 630 20.46 -10.23 34.36
N LYS A 631 21.49 -9.51 33.89
CA LYS A 631 22.81 -10.05 33.51
C LYS A 631 22.73 -11.16 32.46
N LYS A 632 21.71 -11.09 31.60
CA LYS A 632 21.43 -12.06 30.52
C LYS A 632 21.94 -11.59 29.16
N GLY A 633 22.69 -10.49 29.09
CA GLY A 633 23.29 -10.02 27.84
C GLY A 633 22.33 -9.29 26.92
N ILE A 634 21.15 -8.90 27.42
CA ILE A 634 20.08 -8.28 26.59
C ILE A 634 20.53 -6.93 26.07
N GLY A 635 20.99 -6.05 26.97
CA GLY A 635 21.46 -4.70 26.61
C GLY A 635 22.62 -4.72 25.61
N PRO A 636 23.72 -5.42 25.91
CA PRO A 636 24.83 -5.55 24.98
C PRO A 636 24.43 -6.13 23.61
N THR A 637 23.51 -7.09 23.56
CA THR A 637 23.03 -7.65 22.28
C THR A 637 22.21 -6.66 21.47
N TYR A 638 21.32 -5.88 22.10
CA TYR A 638 20.61 -4.80 21.39
C TYR A 638 21.55 -3.67 20.97
N SER A 639 22.60 -3.36 21.75
CA SER A 639 23.64 -2.41 21.37
C SER A 639 24.42 -2.88 20.13
N THR A 640 24.80 -4.15 20.07
CA THR A 640 25.49 -4.71 18.90
C THR A 640 24.58 -4.81 17.68
N LYS A 641 23.28 -5.04 17.88
CA LYS A 641 22.24 -4.90 16.83
C LYS A 641 22.20 -3.48 16.27
N MET A 642 22.13 -2.45 17.11
CA MET A 642 22.04 -1.05 16.65
C MET A 642 23.34 -0.54 16.01
N THR A 643 24.49 -1.00 16.49
CA THR A 643 25.78 -0.71 15.84
C THR A 643 26.00 -1.52 14.55
N ARG A 644 25.11 -2.48 14.25
CA ARG A 644 25.16 -3.40 13.09
C ARG A 644 26.38 -4.33 13.12
N SER A 645 26.90 -4.60 14.32
CA SER A 645 28.06 -5.48 14.56
C SER A 645 27.67 -6.86 15.09
N GLY A 646 26.45 -7.00 15.62
CA GLY A 646 25.91 -8.25 16.15
C GLY A 646 25.65 -9.33 15.09
N LEU A 647 25.51 -10.57 15.54
CA LEU A 647 25.19 -11.72 14.69
C LEU A 647 23.71 -12.09 14.83
N ARG A 648 23.13 -12.54 13.73
CA ARG A 648 21.74 -13.05 13.64
C ARG A 648 21.72 -14.57 13.52
N MET A 649 20.53 -15.16 13.70
CA MET A 649 20.33 -16.61 13.54
C MET A 649 20.81 -17.12 12.19
N CYS A 650 20.55 -16.40 11.10
CA CYS A 650 21.03 -16.78 9.77
C CYS A 650 22.56 -16.83 9.66
N ASP A 651 23.29 -15.99 10.40
CA ASP A 651 24.75 -15.97 10.39
C ASP A 651 25.34 -17.24 11.04
N LEU A 652 24.59 -17.94 11.90
CA LEU A 652 25.08 -19.15 12.58
C LEU A 652 25.32 -20.31 11.62
N PHE A 653 24.63 -20.35 10.48
CA PHE A 653 24.67 -21.49 9.53
C PHE A 653 25.78 -21.36 8.47
N ASP A 654 26.37 -20.17 8.33
CA ASP A 654 27.61 -19.98 7.57
C ASP A 654 28.78 -19.98 8.55
N GLU A 655 29.51 -21.09 8.62
CA GLU A 655 30.58 -21.29 9.59
C GLU A 655 31.68 -20.23 9.47
N ALA A 656 32.11 -19.90 8.25
CA ALA A 656 33.17 -18.93 8.02
C ALA A 656 32.74 -17.52 8.45
N ILE A 657 31.51 -17.12 8.12
CA ILE A 657 30.95 -15.82 8.51
C ILE A 657 30.76 -15.74 10.03
N PHE A 658 30.18 -16.77 10.64
CA PHE A 658 29.96 -16.83 12.08
C PHE A 658 31.27 -16.63 12.84
N GLU A 659 32.28 -17.45 12.52
CA GLU A 659 33.54 -17.46 13.24
C GLU A 659 34.27 -16.11 13.12
N ALA A 660 34.33 -15.56 11.90
CA ALA A 660 34.95 -14.27 11.65
C ALA A 660 34.24 -13.15 12.42
N LYS A 661 32.90 -13.12 12.40
CA LYS A 661 32.11 -12.10 13.10
C LYS A 661 32.21 -12.23 14.62
N LEU A 662 32.17 -13.45 15.17
CA LEU A 662 32.26 -13.67 16.63
C LEU A 662 33.66 -13.31 17.16
N ARG A 663 34.74 -13.68 16.47
CA ARG A 663 36.11 -13.24 16.81
C ARG A 663 36.26 -11.72 16.81
N ARG A 664 35.68 -11.05 15.80
CA ARG A 664 35.67 -9.58 15.72
C ARG A 664 34.89 -8.95 16.88
N LEU A 665 33.72 -9.51 17.21
CA LEU A 665 32.90 -9.06 18.33
C LEU A 665 33.65 -9.19 19.66
N ALA A 666 34.25 -10.36 19.91
CA ALA A 666 35.07 -10.65 21.08
C ALA A 666 36.25 -9.68 21.20
N THR A 667 36.98 -9.46 20.09
CA THR A 667 38.09 -8.50 20.04
C THR A 667 37.62 -7.08 20.37
N GLY A 668 36.45 -6.67 19.89
CA GLY A 668 35.86 -5.36 20.19
C GLY A 668 35.59 -5.19 21.68
N PHE A 669 34.97 -6.18 22.33
CA PHE A 669 34.73 -6.15 23.77
C PHE A 669 36.02 -6.26 24.59
N GLN A 670 37.00 -7.06 24.15
CA GLN A 670 38.31 -7.15 24.80
C GLN A 670 39.03 -5.81 24.79
N ARG A 671 38.93 -5.03 23.70
CA ARG A 671 39.49 -3.67 23.65
C ARG A 671 38.79 -2.69 24.58
N ARG A 672 37.49 -2.87 24.84
CA ARG A 672 36.71 -2.00 25.75
C ARG A 672 36.99 -2.29 27.21
N PHE A 673 37.00 -3.57 27.60
CA PHE A 673 37.07 -3.99 29.00
C PHE A 673 38.46 -4.51 29.43
N GLY A 674 39.39 -4.68 28.50
CA GLY A 674 40.74 -5.18 28.78
C GLY A 674 40.70 -6.53 29.50
N ASP A 675 41.61 -6.71 30.45
CA ASP A 675 41.79 -7.97 31.21
C ASP A 675 40.61 -8.30 32.14
N LEU A 676 39.66 -7.39 32.34
CA LEU A 676 38.44 -7.65 33.10
C LEU A 676 37.52 -8.62 32.35
N LEU A 677 37.56 -8.63 31.01
CA LEU A 677 36.82 -9.58 30.20
C LEU A 677 37.60 -10.88 30.04
N LYS A 678 37.17 -11.93 30.74
CA LYS A 678 37.72 -13.28 30.63
C LYS A 678 36.82 -14.15 29.76
N TYR A 679 37.03 -14.10 28.45
CA TYR A 679 36.20 -14.80 27.47
C TYR A 679 37.05 -15.55 26.45
N ASN A 680 36.78 -16.85 26.28
CA ASN A 680 37.43 -17.69 25.28
C ASN A 680 36.52 -17.86 24.06
N VAL A 681 36.83 -17.13 22.99
CA VAL A 681 36.03 -17.14 21.77
C VAL A 681 36.07 -18.49 21.04
N GLU A 682 37.19 -19.20 21.08
CA GLU A 682 37.34 -20.48 20.38
C GLU A 682 36.51 -21.59 21.04
N GLU A 683 36.36 -21.53 22.36
CA GLU A 683 35.50 -22.45 23.11
C GLU A 683 34.02 -22.28 22.74
N GLU A 684 33.55 -21.03 22.63
CA GLU A 684 32.18 -20.77 22.20
C GLU A 684 31.98 -21.17 20.73
N ILE A 685 32.96 -20.90 19.85
CA ILE A 685 32.91 -21.36 18.45
C ILE A 685 32.78 -22.88 18.38
N ALA A 686 33.62 -23.62 19.13
CA ALA A 686 33.58 -25.08 19.16
C ALA A 686 32.23 -25.61 19.64
N ARG A 687 31.64 -24.99 20.67
CA ARG A 687 30.30 -25.34 21.18
C ARG A 687 29.22 -25.15 20.11
N TYR A 688 29.29 -24.09 19.32
CA TYR A 688 28.31 -23.81 18.27
C TYR A 688 28.39 -24.78 17.08
N LYS A 689 29.51 -25.48 16.86
CA LYS A 689 29.59 -26.53 15.82
C LYS A 689 28.49 -27.59 16.00
N GLY A 690 28.30 -28.10 17.22
CA GLY A 690 27.25 -29.06 17.52
C GLY A 690 25.85 -28.46 17.71
N LEU A 691 25.77 -27.19 18.17
CA LEU A 691 24.47 -26.54 18.36
C LEU A 691 23.80 -26.14 17.04
N ARG A 692 24.56 -25.81 15.99
CA ARG A 692 24.01 -25.42 14.67
C ARG A 692 23.11 -26.48 14.08
N GLU A 693 23.56 -27.74 14.07
CA GLU A 693 22.79 -28.86 13.54
C GLU A 693 21.48 -29.06 14.31
N LYS A 694 21.54 -28.99 15.64
CA LYS A 694 20.35 -29.07 16.50
C LYS A 694 19.41 -27.88 16.34
N LEU A 695 19.94 -26.69 16.04
CA LEU A 695 19.18 -25.46 15.93
C LEU A 695 18.48 -25.32 14.56
N ALA A 696 19.05 -25.91 13.50
CA ALA A 696 18.56 -25.79 12.13
C ALA A 696 17.05 -26.06 11.95
N PRO A 697 16.44 -27.08 12.59
CA PRO A 697 15.00 -27.36 12.42
C PRO A 697 14.09 -26.26 12.98
N TYR A 698 14.59 -25.45 13.92
CA TYR A 698 13.80 -24.39 14.55
C TYR A 698 13.91 -23.07 13.78
N VAL A 699 14.98 -22.82 13.01
CA VAL A 699 15.18 -21.53 12.35
C VAL A 699 14.47 -21.47 11.01
N VAL A 700 13.64 -20.46 10.83
CA VAL A 700 12.84 -20.26 9.61
C VAL A 700 12.85 -18.81 9.17
N ASP A 701 12.59 -18.57 7.88
CA ASP A 701 12.20 -17.24 7.44
C ASP A 701 10.81 -16.92 8.01
N GLN A 702 10.79 -16.05 9.03
CA GLN A 702 9.57 -15.64 9.71
C GLN A 702 8.60 -14.90 8.77
N ILE A 703 9.10 -14.17 7.77
CA ILE A 703 8.27 -13.34 6.90
C ILE A 703 7.26 -14.18 6.11
N PRO A 704 7.65 -15.20 5.32
CA PRO A 704 6.71 -16.08 4.64
C PRO A 704 5.90 -16.93 5.62
N LEU A 705 6.43 -17.31 6.79
CA LEU A 705 5.67 -18.03 7.82
C LEU A 705 4.46 -17.21 8.29
N LEU A 706 4.68 -15.97 8.73
CA LEU A 706 3.60 -15.10 9.20
C LEU A 706 2.73 -14.58 8.04
N ALA A 707 3.28 -14.43 6.84
CA ALA A 707 2.47 -14.13 5.65
C ALA A 707 1.54 -15.30 5.28
N SER A 708 2.00 -16.54 5.39
CA SER A 708 1.19 -17.74 5.18
C SER A 708 0.13 -17.89 6.27
N ALA A 709 0.51 -17.67 7.52
CA ALA A 709 -0.43 -17.64 8.65
C ALA A 709 -1.53 -16.59 8.43
N LYS A 710 -1.14 -15.39 7.97
CA LYS A 710 -2.07 -14.32 7.60
C LYS A 710 -2.98 -14.70 6.44
N ALA A 711 -2.45 -15.33 5.38
CA ALA A 711 -3.25 -15.82 4.26
C ALA A 711 -4.27 -16.89 4.67
N LYS A 712 -3.99 -17.64 5.75
CA LYS A 712 -4.85 -18.69 6.31
C LYS A 712 -5.81 -18.23 7.42
N ASN A 713 -5.90 -16.93 7.69
CA ASN A 713 -6.62 -16.37 8.85
C ASN A 713 -6.16 -16.84 10.24
N ALA A 714 -4.90 -17.23 10.39
CA ALA A 714 -4.48 -17.78 11.66
C ALA A 714 -4.78 -16.80 12.80
N LYS A 715 -5.39 -17.30 13.89
CA LYS A 715 -5.53 -16.53 15.13
C LYS A 715 -4.16 -16.41 15.78
N ILE A 716 -3.65 -15.19 15.90
CA ILE A 716 -2.30 -14.94 16.40
C ILE A 716 -2.38 -14.21 17.73
N LEU A 717 -1.83 -14.83 18.76
CA LEU A 717 -1.60 -14.20 20.05
C LEU A 717 -0.16 -13.67 20.08
N VAL A 718 0.01 -12.41 20.40
CA VAL A 718 1.33 -11.83 20.69
C VAL A 718 1.48 -11.65 22.18
N GLU A 719 2.43 -12.36 22.76
CA GLU A 719 2.81 -12.26 24.15
C GLU A 719 3.89 -11.17 24.30
N GLY A 720 3.55 -10.07 24.97
CA GLY A 720 4.50 -9.01 25.28
C GLY A 720 5.47 -9.42 26.39
N ALA A 721 6.76 -9.24 26.17
CA ALA A 721 7.78 -9.34 27.22
C ALA A 721 7.87 -8.02 28.02
N ASN A 722 8.24 -8.10 29.29
CA ASN A 722 8.38 -6.92 30.16
C ASN A 722 7.06 -6.10 30.22
N ALA A 723 7.13 -4.76 30.17
CA ALA A 723 5.98 -3.87 30.22
C ALA A 723 6.39 -2.46 29.78
N LEU A 724 5.41 -1.61 29.45
CA LEU A 724 5.71 -0.31 28.86
C LEU A 724 6.59 0.59 29.73
N MET A 725 6.49 0.56 31.06
CA MET A 725 7.34 1.45 31.87
C MET A 725 8.81 0.98 31.93
N LEU A 726 9.11 -0.15 31.30
CA LEU A 726 10.45 -0.64 31.00
C LEU A 726 10.81 -0.50 29.51
N ASP A 727 9.98 0.16 28.69
CA ASP A 727 10.26 0.45 27.29
C ASP A 727 11.47 1.39 27.16
N ILE A 728 12.35 1.14 26.19
CA ILE A 728 13.54 1.95 25.97
C ILE A 728 13.24 3.42 25.67
N ASP A 729 12.10 3.73 25.04
CA ASP A 729 11.72 5.09 24.67
C ASP A 729 10.71 5.71 25.64
N TYR A 730 9.75 4.91 26.13
CA TYR A 730 8.58 5.42 26.87
C TYR A 730 8.58 5.08 28.36
N GLY A 731 9.54 4.28 28.83
CA GLY A 731 9.68 3.89 30.22
C GLY A 731 10.48 4.89 31.05
N THR A 732 10.84 4.49 32.27
CA THR A 732 11.64 5.32 33.19
C THR A 732 13.13 5.31 32.84
N TYR A 733 13.51 5.79 31.65
CA TYR A 733 14.90 5.82 31.20
C TYR A 733 15.80 6.55 32.23
N PRO A 734 17.01 6.02 32.54
CA PRO A 734 17.68 4.85 31.95
C PRO A 734 17.29 3.51 32.57
N PHE A 735 16.39 3.47 33.56
CA PHE A 735 15.99 2.28 34.29
C PHE A 735 14.94 1.45 33.54
N VAL A 736 15.31 0.99 32.35
CA VAL A 736 14.44 0.34 31.37
C VAL A 736 15.15 -0.87 30.77
N THR A 737 14.44 -1.68 29.97
CA THR A 737 15.09 -2.67 29.10
C THR A 737 15.52 -2.04 27.79
N SER A 738 16.27 -2.77 26.97
CA SER A 738 16.85 -2.25 25.72
C SER A 738 16.00 -2.58 24.48
N SER A 739 14.75 -2.99 24.69
CA SER A 739 13.76 -3.24 23.63
C SER A 739 12.57 -2.30 23.74
N ASN A 740 11.89 -2.09 22.61
CA ASN A 740 10.55 -1.52 22.62
C ASN A 740 9.57 -2.60 23.08
N THR A 741 9.07 -2.47 24.29
CA THR A 741 8.12 -3.38 24.93
C THR A 741 6.66 -3.11 24.55
N GLY A 742 6.37 -1.90 24.05
CA GLY A 742 5.05 -1.50 23.60
C GLY A 742 4.64 -2.03 22.22
N LEU A 743 3.53 -1.49 21.69
CA LEU A 743 2.92 -1.92 20.43
C LEU A 743 3.83 -1.72 19.22
N GLY A 744 4.67 -0.68 19.23
CA GLY A 744 5.68 -0.44 18.19
C GLY A 744 6.69 -1.59 18.06
N GLY A 745 7.09 -2.18 19.19
CA GLY A 745 7.96 -3.36 19.24
C GLY A 745 7.30 -4.61 18.66
N VAL A 746 5.98 -4.75 18.84
CA VAL A 746 5.20 -5.85 18.25
C VAL A 746 5.17 -5.76 16.74
N ILE A 747 4.84 -4.58 16.21
CA ILE A 747 4.76 -4.32 14.76
C ILE A 747 6.12 -4.59 14.10
N THR A 748 7.18 -4.02 14.66
CA THR A 748 8.53 -4.13 14.10
C THR A 748 9.12 -5.53 14.27
N GLY A 749 8.96 -6.15 15.42
CA GLY A 749 9.53 -7.46 15.72
C GLY A 749 8.87 -8.62 14.97
N LEU A 750 7.59 -8.50 14.63
CA LEU A 750 6.83 -9.55 13.95
C LEU A 750 6.53 -9.28 12.48
N ASN A 751 6.86 -8.10 11.94
CA ASN A 751 6.46 -7.70 10.59
C ASN A 751 4.92 -7.80 10.37
N ILE A 752 4.16 -7.46 11.40
CA ILE A 752 2.69 -7.46 11.38
C ILE A 752 2.24 -6.03 11.07
N GLY A 753 1.29 -5.88 10.14
CA GLY A 753 0.72 -4.57 9.83
C GLY A 753 -0.15 -4.06 10.99
N TRP A 754 -0.04 -2.78 11.35
CA TRP A 754 -0.87 -2.18 12.40
C TRP A 754 -2.39 -2.38 12.19
N ARG A 755 -2.84 -2.51 10.93
CA ARG A 755 -4.25 -2.77 10.57
C ARG A 755 -4.76 -4.19 10.87
N SER A 756 -3.89 -5.15 11.19
CA SER A 756 -4.29 -6.50 11.60
C SER A 756 -4.43 -6.66 13.11
N LEU A 757 -4.12 -5.62 13.89
CA LEU A 757 -4.36 -5.62 15.33
C LEU A 757 -5.87 -5.55 15.57
N THR A 758 -6.43 -6.55 16.24
CA THR A 758 -7.85 -6.60 16.57
C THR A 758 -8.12 -6.26 18.02
N GLU A 759 -7.23 -6.65 18.92
CA GLU A 759 -7.35 -6.35 20.34
C GLU A 759 -5.94 -6.12 20.92
N VAL A 760 -5.75 -5.00 21.61
CA VAL A 760 -4.51 -4.68 22.33
C VAL A 760 -4.87 -4.57 23.80
N ILE A 761 -4.46 -5.56 24.58
CA ILE A 761 -4.88 -5.72 25.97
C ILE A 761 -3.76 -5.22 26.89
N GLY A 762 -4.07 -4.17 27.65
CA GLY A 762 -3.21 -3.69 28.72
C GLY A 762 -3.43 -4.50 29.99
N VAL A 763 -2.43 -5.25 30.43
CA VAL A 763 -2.47 -5.97 31.70
C VAL A 763 -2.01 -5.04 32.80
N VAL A 764 -2.93 -4.72 33.71
CA VAL A 764 -2.76 -3.81 34.83
C VAL A 764 -2.94 -4.62 36.10
N LYS A 765 -1.96 -4.60 37.00
CA LYS A 765 -2.15 -5.16 38.34
C LYS A 765 -2.91 -4.16 39.20
N ALA A 766 -3.77 -4.63 40.10
CA ALA A 766 -4.59 -3.79 41.00
C ALA A 766 -3.76 -2.90 41.95
N TYR A 767 -2.45 -3.12 42.00
CA TYR A 767 -1.44 -2.31 42.66
C TYR A 767 -0.20 -2.31 41.76
N THR A 768 0.83 -1.52 42.08
CA THR A 768 2.03 -1.41 41.25
C THR A 768 3.19 -2.18 41.87
N THR A 769 4.03 -2.77 41.02
CA THR A 769 5.27 -3.42 41.44
C THR A 769 6.40 -3.07 40.49
N ARG A 770 7.63 -2.98 41.02
CA ARG A 770 8.84 -2.73 40.25
C ARG A 770 9.98 -3.66 40.67
N VAL A 771 10.72 -4.16 39.69
CA VAL A 771 11.98 -4.88 39.89
C VAL A 771 13.14 -4.00 39.42
N GLY A 772 14.18 -3.87 40.24
CA GLY A 772 15.35 -3.05 39.95
C GLY A 772 15.27 -1.61 40.48
N SER A 773 16.30 -0.84 40.15
CA SER A 773 16.48 0.55 40.58
C SER A 773 15.53 1.49 39.86
N GLY A 774 15.50 2.76 40.28
CA GLY A 774 14.81 3.87 39.61
C GLY A 774 13.56 4.39 40.34
N PRO A 775 13.01 5.54 39.92
CA PRO A 775 11.91 6.20 40.63
C PRO A 775 10.62 5.38 40.68
N PHE A 776 9.94 5.36 41.83
CA PHE A 776 8.67 4.66 41.96
C PHE A 776 7.71 5.52 42.81
N PRO A 777 6.95 6.44 42.18
CA PRO A 777 6.19 7.46 42.90
C PRO A 777 5.20 6.91 43.94
N THR A 778 4.59 5.77 43.64
CA THR A 778 3.57 5.14 44.48
C THR A 778 4.10 4.09 45.46
N GLU A 779 5.43 3.92 45.53
CA GLU A 779 6.06 2.95 46.42
C GLU A 779 5.66 3.14 47.88
N GLN A 780 5.39 2.02 48.56
CA GLN A 780 5.07 1.98 49.97
C GLN A 780 6.22 1.33 50.73
N LEU A 781 6.99 2.14 51.47
CA LEU A 781 8.08 1.69 52.35
C LEU A 781 7.58 1.46 53.79
N ASN A 782 6.37 0.93 53.92
CA ASN A 782 5.65 0.74 55.17
C ASN A 782 4.90 -0.61 55.16
N GLU A 783 4.12 -0.88 56.22
CA GLU A 783 3.34 -2.12 56.38
C GLU A 783 2.41 -2.44 55.19
N VAL A 784 1.90 -1.42 54.49
CA VAL A 784 1.08 -1.62 53.28
C VAL A 784 1.92 -2.28 52.19
N GLY A 785 3.11 -1.77 51.93
CA GLY A 785 4.02 -2.32 50.91
C GLY A 785 4.46 -3.74 51.23
N GLU A 786 4.74 -4.02 52.51
CA GLU A 786 5.08 -5.36 53.00
C GLU A 786 3.90 -6.33 52.83
N LYS A 787 2.68 -5.90 53.18
CA LYS A 787 1.47 -6.69 53.00
C LYS A 787 1.20 -7.01 51.53
N LEU A 788 1.30 -6.01 50.64
CA LEU A 788 1.18 -6.21 49.19
C LEU A 788 2.23 -7.20 48.67
N GLN A 789 3.47 -7.09 49.14
CA GLN A 789 4.56 -7.99 48.75
C GLN A 789 4.30 -9.43 49.21
N GLN A 790 3.87 -9.62 50.46
CA GLN A 790 3.63 -10.93 51.07
C GLN A 790 2.42 -11.63 50.44
N VAL A 791 1.25 -10.97 50.43
CA VAL A 791 0.00 -11.54 49.92
C VAL A 791 0.09 -11.76 48.40
N GLY A 792 0.70 -10.82 47.68
CA GLY A 792 0.89 -10.92 46.24
C GLY A 792 1.99 -11.88 45.79
N HIS A 793 2.74 -12.49 46.72
CA HIS A 793 3.93 -13.30 46.44
C HIS A 793 4.92 -12.60 45.49
N GLU A 794 5.24 -11.34 45.77
CA GLU A 794 5.99 -10.48 44.86
C GLU A 794 7.51 -10.70 44.98
N VAL A 795 7.95 -11.84 44.45
CA VAL A 795 9.34 -12.26 44.32
C VAL A 795 9.60 -12.66 42.87
N GLY A 796 10.72 -12.20 42.29
CA GLY A 796 11.08 -12.51 40.90
C GLY A 796 11.44 -13.99 40.71
N VAL A 797 10.79 -14.67 39.77
CA VAL A 797 11.02 -16.09 39.48
C VAL A 797 12.43 -16.35 38.93
N THR A 798 12.90 -15.46 38.04
CA THR A 798 14.22 -15.59 37.42
C THR A 798 15.37 -15.11 38.32
N THR A 799 15.14 -14.05 39.11
CA THR A 799 16.22 -13.37 39.87
C THR A 799 16.20 -13.68 41.36
N GLY A 800 15.11 -14.23 41.89
CA GLY A 800 14.87 -14.40 43.32
C GLY A 800 14.72 -13.09 44.12
N ARG A 801 14.74 -11.93 43.46
CA ARG A 801 14.71 -10.62 44.15
C ARG A 801 13.29 -10.26 44.57
N LYS A 802 13.15 -9.77 45.80
CA LYS A 802 11.91 -9.13 46.29
C LYS A 802 11.57 -7.92 45.43
N ARG A 803 10.30 -7.76 45.06
CA ARG A 803 9.83 -6.62 44.28
C ARG A 803 9.42 -5.47 45.19
N ARG A 804 9.71 -4.24 44.74
CA ARG A 804 9.18 -3.02 45.36
C ARG A 804 7.68 -2.96 45.08
N CYS A 805 6.87 -2.59 46.05
CA CYS A 805 5.40 -2.60 45.96
C CYS A 805 4.82 -1.24 46.32
N GLY A 806 3.76 -0.85 45.61
CA GLY A 806 3.12 0.46 45.75
C GLY A 806 1.65 0.43 45.37
N TRP A 807 0.95 1.52 45.67
CA TRP A 807 -0.46 1.68 45.29
C TRP A 807 -0.67 1.72 43.77
N LEU A 808 -1.91 1.53 43.30
CA LEU A 808 -2.19 1.67 41.87
C LEU A 808 -1.91 3.09 41.41
N ASP A 809 -1.22 3.20 40.27
CA ASP A 809 -0.86 4.46 39.66
C ASP A 809 -1.59 4.67 38.33
N LEU A 810 -2.62 5.52 38.32
CA LEU A 810 -3.39 5.77 37.11
C LEU A 810 -2.75 6.81 36.18
N VAL A 811 -1.80 7.61 36.67
CA VAL A 811 -0.97 8.47 35.80
C VAL A 811 -0.13 7.56 34.88
N VAL A 812 0.45 6.51 35.46
CA VAL A 812 1.19 5.47 34.72
C VAL A 812 0.31 4.73 33.75
N VAL A 813 -0.86 4.24 34.19
CA VAL A 813 -1.76 3.48 33.31
C VAL A 813 -2.28 4.35 32.15
N LYS A 814 -2.56 5.63 32.39
CA LYS A 814 -2.99 6.58 31.36
C LYS A 814 -1.87 6.92 30.37
N HIS A 815 -0.65 7.16 30.85
CA HIS A 815 0.54 7.26 29.99
C HIS A 815 0.70 5.99 29.15
N SER A 816 0.49 4.84 29.80
CA SER A 816 0.64 3.56 29.13
C SER A 816 -0.37 3.32 28.02
N HIS A 817 -1.62 3.71 28.26
CA HIS A 817 -2.64 3.71 27.25
C HIS A 817 -2.31 4.67 26.10
N ALA A 818 -1.84 5.88 26.38
CA ALA A 818 -1.51 6.85 25.35
C ALA A 818 -0.43 6.34 24.38
N CYS A 819 0.53 5.53 24.85
CA CYS A 819 1.57 4.94 24.00
C CYS A 819 1.11 3.69 23.21
N ASN A 820 0.22 2.87 23.80
CA ASN A 820 -0.12 1.55 23.25
C ASN A 820 -1.54 1.42 22.68
N ASP A 821 -2.40 2.42 22.88
CA ASP A 821 -3.78 2.46 22.41
C ASP A 821 -4.58 1.19 22.79
N TYR A 822 -4.54 0.83 24.08
CA TYR A 822 -5.24 -0.36 24.58
C TYR A 822 -6.75 -0.32 24.26
N THR A 823 -7.25 -1.43 23.72
CA THR A 823 -8.67 -1.64 23.45
C THR A 823 -9.43 -2.17 24.66
N ALA A 824 -8.70 -2.81 25.59
CA ALA A 824 -9.25 -3.37 26.83
C ALA A 824 -8.17 -3.47 27.91
N ILE A 825 -8.61 -3.49 29.17
CA ILE A 825 -7.75 -3.76 30.34
C ILE A 825 -8.06 -5.16 30.89
N ASN A 826 -6.99 -5.88 31.24
CA ASN A 826 -7.05 -7.01 32.17
C ASN A 826 -6.52 -6.55 33.53
N LEU A 827 -7.41 -6.43 34.52
CA LEU A 827 -7.06 -6.07 35.88
C LEU A 827 -6.72 -7.33 36.67
N THR A 828 -5.49 -7.49 37.12
CA THR A 828 -5.03 -8.71 37.80
C THR A 828 -4.80 -8.50 39.29
N LYS A 829 -4.82 -9.62 40.02
CA LYS A 829 -4.53 -9.67 41.47
C LYS A 829 -5.43 -8.76 42.30
N LEU A 830 -6.72 -8.70 41.95
CA LEU A 830 -7.69 -7.93 42.73
C LEU A 830 -7.83 -8.49 44.15
N ASP A 831 -7.73 -9.82 44.28
CA ASP A 831 -7.77 -10.59 45.53
C ASP A 831 -6.72 -10.14 46.57
N VAL A 832 -5.59 -9.59 46.12
CA VAL A 832 -4.54 -9.08 47.02
C VAL A 832 -5.04 -7.87 47.84
N LEU A 833 -6.09 -7.19 47.36
CA LEU A 833 -6.67 -6.03 48.03
C LEU A 833 -7.83 -6.40 48.98
N ASP A 834 -8.18 -7.69 49.12
CA ASP A 834 -9.36 -8.16 49.85
C ASP A 834 -9.43 -7.66 51.30
N ASP A 835 -8.30 -7.64 52.00
CA ASP A 835 -8.22 -7.33 53.43
C ASP A 835 -7.85 -5.87 53.74
N PHE A 836 -7.96 -4.96 52.77
CA PHE A 836 -7.70 -3.54 53.00
C PHE A 836 -8.99 -2.83 53.42
N ALA A 837 -8.90 -1.96 54.44
CA ALA A 837 -10.01 -1.09 54.85
C ALA A 837 -10.16 0.11 53.88
N GLU A 838 -9.03 0.65 53.44
CA GLU A 838 -8.94 1.76 52.49
C GLU A 838 -7.88 1.42 51.43
N ILE A 839 -8.14 1.82 50.19
CA ILE A 839 -7.25 1.60 49.06
C ILE A 839 -6.98 2.96 48.43
N LYS A 840 -5.71 3.31 48.28
CA LYS A 840 -5.31 4.56 47.63
C LYS A 840 -4.98 4.33 46.16
N VAL A 841 -5.32 5.30 45.32
CA VAL A 841 -5.04 5.30 43.88
C VAL A 841 -4.45 6.65 43.48
N ALA A 842 -3.28 6.66 42.85
CA ALA A 842 -2.67 7.91 42.39
C ALA A 842 -3.37 8.41 41.13
N THR A 843 -3.77 9.69 41.14
CA THR A 843 -4.58 10.31 40.08
C THR A 843 -3.86 11.45 39.37
N SER A 844 -2.94 12.14 40.05
CA SER A 844 -2.10 13.16 39.45
C SER A 844 -0.77 13.30 40.19
N TYR A 845 0.18 13.93 39.53
CA TYR A 845 1.46 14.32 40.11
C TYR A 845 1.55 15.84 40.15
N SER A 846 2.23 16.38 41.15
CA SER A 846 2.74 17.74 41.12
C SER A 846 4.24 17.77 41.34
N TYR A 847 4.89 18.79 40.77
CA TYR A 847 6.32 19.02 40.95
C TYR A 847 6.53 20.50 41.25
N LYS A 848 7.20 20.81 42.37
CA LYS A 848 7.43 22.19 42.83
C LYS A 848 6.15 23.04 42.88
N GLY A 849 5.07 22.42 43.38
CA GLY A 849 3.76 23.07 43.54
C GLY A 849 2.91 23.20 42.26
N GLN A 850 3.35 22.66 41.12
CA GLN A 850 2.59 22.67 39.86
C GLN A 850 2.14 21.26 39.48
N THR A 851 0.84 21.09 39.20
CA THR A 851 0.29 19.84 38.67
C THR A 851 0.83 19.55 37.28
N LEU A 852 1.28 18.31 37.05
CA LEU A 852 1.78 17.85 35.76
C LEU A 852 0.64 17.35 34.87
N ASP A 853 0.73 17.63 33.58
CA ASP A 853 -0.24 17.15 32.58
C ASP A 853 -0.17 15.63 32.35
N GLY A 854 0.95 15.00 32.69
CA GLY A 854 1.19 13.58 32.46
C GLY A 854 2.49 13.09 33.11
N PHE A 855 2.94 11.91 32.67
CA PHE A 855 4.13 11.26 33.21
C PHE A 855 5.41 12.00 32.76
N PRO A 856 6.28 12.45 33.69
CA PRO A 856 7.49 13.19 33.34
C PRO A 856 8.58 12.27 32.76
N ALA A 857 9.27 12.75 31.72
CA ALA A 857 10.37 12.02 31.09
C ALA A 857 11.69 12.09 31.89
N ASN A 858 11.88 13.13 32.71
CA ASN A 858 13.09 13.28 33.51
C ASN A 858 13.01 12.40 34.79
N PRO A 859 13.93 11.44 35.00
CA PRO A 859 13.90 10.55 36.15
C PRO A 859 14.16 11.27 37.49
N GLU A 860 14.92 12.35 37.51
CA GLU A 860 15.15 13.16 38.72
C GLU A 860 13.87 13.88 39.13
N MET A 861 13.19 14.48 38.15
CA MET A 861 11.87 15.09 38.36
C MET A 861 10.85 14.05 38.84
N LEU A 862 10.84 12.86 38.23
CA LEU A 862 9.96 11.76 38.61
C LEU A 862 10.22 11.27 40.04
N ALA A 863 11.47 11.31 40.52
CA ALA A 863 11.82 10.92 41.89
C ALA A 863 11.31 11.91 42.95
N GLU A 864 11.07 13.16 42.55
CA GLU A 864 10.69 14.27 43.42
C GLU A 864 9.19 14.65 43.29
N VAL A 865 8.40 13.91 42.50
CA VAL A 865 6.97 14.25 42.35
C VAL A 865 6.20 14.02 43.65
N GLU A 866 5.31 14.95 43.95
CA GLU A 866 4.29 14.79 44.97
C GLU A 866 3.09 14.06 44.34
N VAL A 867 2.72 12.92 44.92
CA VAL A 867 1.63 12.09 44.41
C VAL A 867 0.32 12.47 45.10
N HIS A 868 -0.68 12.82 44.29
CA HIS A 868 -2.04 13.03 44.78
C HIS A 868 -2.84 11.72 44.68
N TYR A 869 -3.39 11.29 45.81
CA TYR A 869 -4.16 10.05 45.93
C TYR A 869 -5.65 10.34 46.11
N GLU A 870 -6.47 9.53 45.46
CA GLU A 870 -7.86 9.32 45.86
C GLU A 870 -7.96 8.08 46.75
N THR A 871 -8.67 8.19 47.87
CA THR A 871 -8.90 7.09 48.80
C THR A 871 -10.27 6.48 48.55
N LEU A 872 -10.29 5.19 48.22
CA LEU A 872 -11.49 4.41 47.99
C LEU A 872 -11.72 3.44 49.16
N PRO A 873 -12.97 3.13 49.53
CA PRO A 873 -13.25 2.14 50.55
C PRO A 873 -12.85 0.75 50.04
N GLY A 874 -12.13 -0.01 50.86
CA GLY A 874 -11.89 -1.43 50.63
C GLY A 874 -13.12 -2.28 50.97
N TRP A 875 -13.06 -3.58 50.67
CA TRP A 875 -14.21 -4.47 50.80
C TRP A 875 -14.14 -5.49 51.95
N GLN A 876 -12.96 -5.78 52.51
CA GLN A 876 -12.76 -6.68 53.66
C GLN A 876 -13.50 -8.03 53.50
N LYS A 877 -13.49 -8.57 52.28
CA LYS A 877 -14.19 -9.80 51.90
C LYS A 877 -13.38 -10.55 50.85
N PRO A 878 -13.32 -11.89 50.92
CA PRO A 878 -12.62 -12.67 49.92
C PRO A 878 -13.30 -12.54 48.56
N THR A 879 -12.52 -12.25 47.53
CA THR A 879 -12.93 -12.28 46.12
C THR A 879 -12.34 -13.47 45.38
N THR A 880 -11.42 -14.21 46.02
CA THR A 880 -10.76 -15.38 45.41
C THR A 880 -11.78 -16.42 44.94
N GLY A 881 -11.65 -16.84 43.67
CA GLY A 881 -12.53 -17.85 43.07
C GLY A 881 -13.88 -17.34 42.59
N VAL A 882 -14.18 -16.06 42.73
CA VAL A 882 -15.40 -15.46 42.16
C VAL A 882 -15.34 -15.51 40.64
N THR A 883 -16.41 -16.01 40.00
CA THR A 883 -16.47 -16.16 38.53
C THR A 883 -17.44 -15.17 37.86
N ASN A 884 -18.40 -14.60 38.60
CA ASN A 884 -19.37 -13.65 38.04
C ASN A 884 -19.16 -12.23 38.55
N TRP A 885 -19.40 -11.24 37.67
CA TRP A 885 -19.27 -9.82 37.99
C TRP A 885 -20.10 -9.38 39.21
N TYR A 886 -21.35 -9.82 39.30
CA TYR A 886 -22.28 -9.37 40.34
C TYR A 886 -22.05 -10.03 41.70
N ASP A 887 -21.22 -11.07 41.76
CA ASP A 887 -20.82 -11.73 43.00
C ASP A 887 -19.67 -10.98 43.70
N LEU A 888 -19.03 -10.02 43.01
CA LEU A 888 -18.04 -9.14 43.61
C LEU A 888 -18.68 -8.16 44.61
N PRO A 889 -18.02 -7.88 45.75
CA PRO A 889 -18.41 -6.81 46.64
C PRO A 889 -18.63 -5.49 45.88
N SER A 890 -19.62 -4.70 46.30
CA SER A 890 -19.94 -3.44 45.62
C SER A 890 -18.74 -2.49 45.57
N GLN A 891 -17.92 -2.44 46.62
CA GLN A 891 -16.72 -1.62 46.68
C GLN A 891 -15.65 -2.10 45.69
N ALA A 892 -15.49 -3.42 45.51
CA ALA A 892 -14.59 -3.99 44.51
C ALA A 892 -15.03 -3.63 43.08
N ARG A 893 -16.34 -3.68 42.81
CA ARG A 893 -16.91 -3.21 41.53
C ARG A 893 -16.68 -1.72 41.32
N SER A 894 -16.90 -0.89 42.34
CA SER A 894 -16.64 0.55 42.30
C SER A 894 -15.16 0.85 42.05
N TYR A 895 -14.24 0.08 42.62
CA TYR A 895 -12.80 0.20 42.35
C TYR A 895 -12.47 -0.05 40.88
N ILE A 896 -13.04 -1.11 40.29
CA ILE A 896 -12.85 -1.46 38.87
C ILE A 896 -13.48 -0.39 37.95
N GLU A 897 -14.68 0.08 38.27
CA GLU A 897 -15.37 1.13 37.54
C GLU A 897 -14.61 2.47 37.62
N TYR A 898 -14.02 2.78 38.78
CA TYR A 898 -13.18 3.95 38.96
C TYR A 898 -11.96 3.93 38.02
N ILE A 899 -11.23 2.82 37.96
CA ILE A 899 -10.10 2.63 37.02
C ILE A 899 -10.58 2.82 35.58
N GLN A 900 -11.68 2.14 35.21
CA GLN A 900 -12.26 2.22 33.86
C GLN A 900 -12.62 3.65 33.47
N ASN A 901 -13.28 4.39 34.36
CA ASN A 901 -13.73 5.76 34.11
C ASN A 901 -12.56 6.74 34.03
N PHE A 902 -11.55 6.58 34.88
CA PHE A 902 -10.38 7.45 34.89
C PHE A 902 -9.53 7.28 33.62
N VAL A 903 -9.28 6.04 33.20
CA VAL A 903 -8.44 5.75 32.02
C VAL A 903 -9.23 5.91 30.71
N GLY A 904 -10.55 5.70 30.74
CA GLY A 904 -11.41 5.77 29.56
C GLY A 904 -11.48 4.47 28.76
N ILE A 905 -11.07 3.34 29.34
CA ILE A 905 -10.99 2.02 28.69
C ILE A 905 -11.69 0.98 29.54
N LYS A 906 -12.45 0.11 28.87
CA LYS A 906 -13.14 -1.00 29.51
C LYS A 906 -12.19 -1.99 30.18
N VAL A 907 -12.47 -2.31 31.45
CA VAL A 907 -11.86 -3.47 32.13
C VAL A 907 -12.66 -4.71 31.74
N LYS A 908 -12.07 -5.58 30.92
CA LYS A 908 -12.73 -6.76 30.34
C LYS A 908 -12.44 -8.04 31.11
N TRP A 909 -11.24 -8.17 31.65
CA TRP A 909 -10.84 -9.31 32.48
C TRP A 909 -10.46 -8.86 33.88
N ILE A 910 -10.87 -9.63 34.88
CA ILE A 910 -10.53 -9.38 36.29
C ILE A 910 -10.01 -10.67 36.91
N GLY A 911 -8.72 -10.69 37.24
CA GLY A 911 -8.07 -11.77 37.96
C GLY A 911 -8.28 -11.66 39.46
N VAL A 912 -8.89 -12.68 40.04
CA VAL A 912 -9.18 -12.83 41.48
C VAL A 912 -8.45 -14.06 42.05
N GLY A 913 -7.18 -14.20 41.71
CA GLY A 913 -6.34 -15.30 42.18
C GLY A 913 -5.41 -15.88 41.12
N PRO A 914 -4.51 -16.80 41.52
CA PRO A 914 -3.46 -17.33 40.65
C PRO A 914 -3.95 -18.44 39.70
N ALA A 915 -4.93 -19.25 40.12
CA ALA A 915 -5.47 -20.34 39.32
C ALA A 915 -6.11 -19.82 38.03
N ARG A 916 -6.05 -20.59 36.95
CA ARG A 916 -6.47 -20.15 35.62
C ARG A 916 -7.95 -19.75 35.59
N GLU A 917 -8.79 -20.53 36.25
CA GLU A 917 -10.24 -20.38 36.40
C GLU A 917 -10.66 -19.17 37.24
N HIS A 918 -9.75 -18.59 38.03
CA HIS A 918 -10.02 -17.40 38.85
C HIS A 918 -9.95 -16.12 37.99
N MET A 919 -10.74 -16.05 36.93
CA MET A 919 -10.79 -14.95 35.97
C MET A 919 -12.24 -14.61 35.62
N ILE A 920 -12.68 -13.41 35.98
CA ILE A 920 -14.00 -12.87 35.60
C ILE A 920 -13.88 -12.22 34.22
N THR A 921 -14.82 -12.49 33.33
CA THR A 921 -14.90 -11.87 31.99
C THR A 921 -16.16 -11.02 31.85
N ARG A 922 -16.02 -9.78 31.38
CA ARG A 922 -17.11 -8.83 31.14
C ARG A 922 -17.37 -8.67 29.64
N ALA A 923 -18.61 -8.87 29.21
CA ALA A 923 -19.05 -8.69 27.82
C ALA A 923 -19.01 -7.22 27.42
#